data_AF-A0A1E5JRY3-F1
#
_entry.id   AF-A0A1E5JRY3-F1
#
_cell.length_a   1.000
_cell.length_b   1.000
_cell.length_c   1.000
_cell.angle_alpha   90.00
_cell.angle_beta   90.00
_cell.angle_gamma   90.00
#
_symmetry.space_group_name_H-M   'P 1'
#
loop_
_entity.id
_entity.type
_entity.pdbx_description
1 polymer ?
#
loop_
_entity_poly.entity_id
_entity_poly.type
_entity_poly.pdbx_seq_one_letter_code
_entity_poly.pdbx_strand_id
1 'polypeptide(L)'
;MFQKQDSIKGFTLKYTGVKFKDEDGSVHGMEALRKNFSEMGALAIRFQLSLAQFSALIEPVCEDNYEENSVEHAAEGKNQPDVFGLSKGGSTVSQDTKLLEKSSHYSIGKGKILNERNQALKYPNTENLRGGESIWDTIHFSVWQTGISLSSKLSKQGFLYLCHPKGIDSQHYQLITKELENGDYDIITEDDKKIVKTRSGVLIETSAIPSNNKIDLDPEHTQTYQDNGFVVNVTTQPSPMGWIIKESNKKLVKPEHAEDIMRVIRISKSGFRRLPEDQGKLLMLGLMKGNEHILHTQNRSFNAMDILLEILEEEYGFDPSQLMDSSVIKNVYKQMQSNAKDKDIVEDLLMLNLTFEMVQPLKETLAQSARHPLLKHLTNSYIVNQNTLKAIIYAFDLQKRDDSPALYLNEDTHISTDTGLIDVRINGQLAEPDLTNPKNAAALLSIAVLVSEQMIIEQLLRDVVHYGEEHPNARALKAILNDDELFLKLRKEASHLPTNESGPILGLQFAYCEEIVAQIREKLGTNHLIEIVRQLESIENNEALDINSDGVPALKTLFNTGETLQQLEGTSGIKASSRGINGGLSLVIQKLAPMLYIKLSGTTSLAPLLQTKSKGEKSSSELDAMDACPFLSGKLGSKSAENPHVLKNHEKKKEQTSTSWCSFFTKVVVTTGVAAASIYLGSQMM
;
A
#
# COMPACT_ATOMS: atom_id res chain seq x y z
N MET A 1 18.29 -26.62 -25.32
CA MET A 1 17.26 -26.00 -26.18
C MET A 1 16.17 -25.50 -25.24
N PHE A 2 16.23 -24.25 -24.80
CA PHE A 2 15.32 -23.72 -23.77
C PHE A 2 13.93 -23.53 -24.40
N GLN A 3 12.93 -24.26 -23.92
CA GLN A 3 11.53 -23.95 -24.20
C GLN A 3 11.29 -22.49 -23.77
N LYS A 4 10.74 -21.66 -24.66
CA LYS A 4 10.16 -20.37 -24.27
C LYS A 4 9.09 -20.72 -23.22
N GLN A 5 9.35 -20.40 -21.95
CA GLN A 5 8.29 -20.36 -20.95
C GLN A 5 7.26 -19.36 -21.47
N ASP A 6 6.03 -19.82 -21.70
CA ASP A 6 4.90 -18.92 -21.91
C ASP A 6 4.94 -17.87 -20.80
N SER A 7 4.82 -16.59 -21.16
CA SER A 7 4.79 -15.51 -20.16
C SER A 7 3.74 -15.87 -19.13
N ILE A 8 4.16 -16.08 -17.88
CA ILE A 8 3.26 -16.42 -16.79
C ILE A 8 2.13 -15.39 -16.79
N LYS A 9 0.91 -15.82 -17.11
CA LYS A 9 -0.27 -14.98 -17.01
C LYS A 9 -0.50 -14.76 -15.52
N GLY A 10 0.01 -13.65 -14.99
CA GLY A 10 -0.07 -13.39 -13.56
C GLY A 10 -1.51 -13.37 -13.04
N PHE A 11 -1.68 -13.78 -11.80
CA PHE A 11 -2.98 -13.83 -11.14
C PHE A 11 -3.47 -12.41 -10.83
N THR A 12 -4.63 -12.04 -11.38
CA THR A 12 -5.22 -10.72 -11.14
C THR A 12 -6.00 -10.72 -9.84
N LEU A 13 -5.62 -9.87 -8.89
CA LEU A 13 -6.31 -9.74 -7.62
C LEU A 13 -7.62 -8.95 -7.79
N LYS A 14 -8.73 -9.59 -7.42
CA LYS A 14 -10.08 -9.07 -7.53
C LYS A 14 -10.94 -9.44 -6.32
N TYR A 15 -11.56 -8.43 -5.71
CA TYR A 15 -12.62 -8.55 -4.72
C TYR A 15 -13.99 -8.73 -5.43
N THR A 16 -14.76 -9.73 -5.01
CA THR A 16 -16.05 -10.08 -5.63
C THR A 16 -17.26 -9.69 -4.77
N GLY A 17 -17.05 -9.04 -3.62
CA GLY A 17 -18.15 -8.61 -2.75
C GLY A 17 -18.52 -9.62 -1.68
N VAL A 18 -17.61 -10.52 -1.30
CA VAL A 18 -17.84 -11.50 -0.23
C VAL A 18 -17.63 -10.85 1.14
N LYS A 19 -18.51 -11.17 2.11
CA LYS A 19 -18.27 -10.85 3.52
C LYS A 19 -17.44 -11.96 4.17
N PHE A 20 -16.38 -11.59 4.89
CA PHE A 20 -15.42 -12.53 5.48
C PHE A 20 -15.90 -13.26 6.74
N LYS A 21 -17.13 -12.99 7.18
CA LYS A 21 -17.80 -13.78 8.22
C LYS A 21 -18.45 -15.05 7.66
N ASP A 22 -18.76 -15.06 6.36
CA ASP A 22 -19.46 -16.16 5.72
C ASP A 22 -18.46 -17.25 5.31
N GLU A 23 -18.81 -18.52 5.54
CA GLU A 23 -18.00 -19.64 5.07
C GLU A 23 -18.42 -20.01 3.64
N ASP A 24 -17.43 -20.12 2.76
CA ASP A 24 -17.64 -20.72 1.45
C ASP A 24 -16.87 -22.03 1.34
N GLY A 25 -17.60 -23.13 1.56
CA GLY A 25 -17.09 -24.49 1.38
C GLY A 25 -17.29 -25.05 -0.04
N SER A 26 -17.75 -24.23 -1.00
CA SER A 26 -18.06 -24.71 -2.36
C SER A 26 -16.82 -24.92 -3.24
N VAL A 27 -15.68 -24.33 -2.86
CA VAL A 27 -14.40 -24.43 -3.56
C VAL A 27 -13.35 -25.12 -2.69
N HIS A 28 -12.45 -25.87 -3.32
CA HIS A 28 -11.38 -26.64 -2.66
C HIS A 28 -10.04 -26.45 -3.37
N GLY A 29 -8.96 -26.91 -2.75
CA GLY A 29 -7.63 -26.93 -3.39
C GLY A 29 -7.13 -25.55 -3.81
N MET A 30 -6.46 -25.47 -4.97
CA MET A 30 -5.96 -24.20 -5.51
C MET A 30 -7.07 -23.18 -5.79
N GLU A 31 -8.27 -23.62 -6.17
CA GLU A 31 -9.38 -22.71 -6.45
C GLU A 31 -9.80 -21.93 -5.20
N ALA A 32 -9.88 -22.61 -4.05
CA ALA A 32 -10.16 -21.98 -2.77
C ALA A 32 -9.06 -21.00 -2.36
N LEU A 33 -7.79 -21.38 -2.52
CA LEU A 33 -6.67 -20.50 -2.20
C LEU A 33 -6.68 -19.25 -3.09
N ARG A 34 -6.78 -19.43 -4.41
CA ARG A 34 -6.82 -18.34 -5.41
C ARG A 34 -7.95 -17.37 -5.09
N LYS A 35 -9.16 -17.88 -4.81
CA LYS A 35 -10.30 -17.06 -4.40
C LYS A 35 -9.98 -16.25 -3.13
N ASN A 36 -9.62 -16.91 -2.04
CA ASN A 36 -9.39 -16.25 -0.75
C ASN A 36 -8.25 -15.23 -0.80
N PHE A 37 -7.16 -15.57 -1.50
CA PHE A 37 -6.02 -14.68 -1.69
C PHE A 37 -6.36 -13.51 -2.59
N SER A 38 -7.17 -13.73 -3.65
CA SER A 38 -7.68 -12.67 -4.53
C SER A 38 -8.46 -11.62 -3.76
N GLU A 39 -9.42 -12.06 -2.93
CA GLU A 39 -10.30 -11.16 -2.17
C GLU A 39 -9.49 -10.29 -1.20
N MET A 40 -8.66 -10.90 -0.35
CA MET A 40 -7.85 -10.16 0.64
C MET A 40 -6.73 -9.36 0.00
N GLY A 41 -6.05 -9.93 -1.00
CA GLY A 41 -4.95 -9.30 -1.71
C GLY A 41 -5.41 -8.08 -2.49
N ALA A 42 -6.60 -8.11 -3.11
CA ALA A 42 -7.18 -6.96 -3.80
C ALA A 42 -7.42 -5.79 -2.84
N LEU A 43 -8.03 -6.06 -1.67
CA LEU A 43 -8.27 -5.04 -0.65
C LEU A 43 -6.96 -4.46 -0.11
N ALA A 44 -5.98 -5.32 0.22
CA ALA A 44 -4.69 -4.90 0.76
C ALA A 44 -3.92 -4.00 -0.22
N ILE A 45 -3.77 -4.42 -1.49
CA ILE A 45 -2.98 -3.65 -2.46
C ILE A 45 -3.65 -2.32 -2.77
N ARG A 46 -4.96 -2.29 -3.02
CA ARG A 46 -5.66 -1.04 -3.36
C ARG A 46 -5.60 -0.05 -2.23
N PHE A 47 -5.80 -0.52 -1.01
CA PHE A 47 -5.76 0.35 0.14
C PHE A 47 -4.36 0.94 0.31
N GLN A 48 -3.31 0.14 0.18
CA GLN A 48 -1.93 0.66 0.19
C GLN A 48 -1.69 1.72 -0.89
N LEU A 49 -2.19 1.50 -2.11
CA LEU A 49 -2.04 2.46 -3.20
C LEU A 49 -2.79 3.77 -2.93
N SER A 50 -3.97 3.72 -2.31
CA SER A 50 -4.70 4.93 -1.90
C SER A 50 -3.94 5.71 -0.83
N LEU A 51 -3.38 5.01 0.18
CA LEU A 51 -2.56 5.64 1.22
C LEU A 51 -1.30 6.27 0.60
N ALA A 52 -0.60 5.55 -0.28
CA ALA A 52 0.60 6.05 -0.96
C ALA A 52 0.31 7.24 -1.90
N GLN A 53 -0.81 7.22 -2.62
CA GLN A 53 -1.21 8.35 -3.46
C GLN A 53 -1.39 9.63 -2.62
N PHE A 54 -1.97 9.54 -1.42
CA PHE A 54 -2.11 10.71 -0.58
C PHE A 54 -0.75 11.32 -0.23
N SER A 55 0.20 10.51 0.25
CA SER A 55 1.52 11.02 0.64
C SER A 55 2.27 11.59 -0.55
N ALA A 56 2.21 10.91 -1.70
CA ALA A 56 2.79 11.39 -2.96
C ALA A 56 2.20 12.73 -3.44
N LEU A 57 1.01 13.11 -2.96
CA LEU A 57 0.39 14.40 -3.25
C LEU A 57 0.75 15.48 -2.23
N ILE A 58 0.88 15.11 -0.94
CA ILE A 58 1.13 16.05 0.17
C ILE A 58 2.62 16.34 0.36
N GLU A 59 3.48 15.34 0.36
CA GLU A 59 4.91 15.50 0.68
C GLU A 59 5.63 16.49 -0.27
N PRO A 60 5.41 16.45 -1.61
CA PRO A 60 6.04 17.40 -2.53
C PRO A 60 5.57 18.86 -2.36
N VAL A 61 4.51 19.10 -1.58
CA VAL A 61 4.09 20.46 -1.20
C VAL A 61 5.01 21.05 -0.13
N CYS A 62 5.69 20.20 0.64
CA CYS A 62 6.46 20.61 1.82
C CYS A 62 7.98 20.51 1.62
N GLU A 63 8.46 19.78 0.60
CA GLU A 63 9.89 19.56 0.33
C GLU A 63 10.29 19.85 -1.13
N ASP A 64 11.29 20.73 -1.31
CA ASP A 64 11.78 21.21 -2.62
C ASP A 64 12.50 20.10 -3.41
N ASN A 65 13.45 19.43 -2.76
CA ASN A 65 14.23 18.34 -3.35
C ASN A 65 13.61 16.98 -3.03
N TYR A 66 12.31 16.81 -3.28
CA TYR A 66 11.69 15.50 -3.09
C TYR A 66 12.28 14.46 -4.06
N GLU A 67 12.86 14.78 -5.21
CA GLU A 67 13.55 13.75 -6.02
C GLU A 67 14.79 13.18 -5.31
N GLU A 68 15.61 14.07 -4.75
CA GLU A 68 16.91 13.73 -4.15
C GLU A 68 16.80 13.28 -2.69
N ASN A 69 15.76 13.76 -1.99
CA ASN A 69 15.41 13.39 -0.61
C ASN A 69 14.13 12.54 -0.52
N SER A 70 13.51 12.18 -1.65
CA SER A 70 12.56 11.05 -1.68
C SER A 70 13.33 9.95 -1.02
N VAL A 71 12.82 9.44 0.08
CA VAL A 71 13.62 8.56 0.93
C VAL A 71 13.86 7.31 0.10
N GLU A 72 14.95 7.29 -0.66
CA GLU A 72 15.50 6.23 -1.49
C GLU A 72 16.54 5.43 -0.69
N HIS A 73 16.90 5.92 0.49
CA HIS A 73 17.64 5.18 1.50
C HIS A 73 16.69 4.24 2.25
N ALA A 74 17.15 3.02 2.56
CA ALA A 74 16.41 2.13 3.45
C ALA A 74 16.25 2.81 4.82
N ALA A 75 15.07 3.36 5.10
CA ALA A 75 14.74 3.84 6.44
C ALA A 75 14.91 2.67 7.43
N GLU A 76 15.61 2.90 8.53
CA GLU A 76 15.78 1.83 9.54
C GLU A 76 14.42 1.33 10.01
N GLY A 77 13.40 2.20 10.03
CA GLY A 77 12.15 1.91 10.71
C GLY A 77 12.36 1.73 12.22
N LYS A 78 11.26 1.50 12.96
CA LYS A 78 11.02 1.82 14.40
C LYS A 78 10.33 3.19 14.55
N ASN A 79 10.21 3.65 15.80
CA ASN A 79 9.65 4.95 16.19
C ASN A 79 10.67 6.07 15.85
N GLN A 80 11.03 6.22 14.57
CA GLN A 80 11.93 7.28 14.14
C GLN A 80 11.15 8.62 14.14
N PRO A 81 11.42 9.54 15.08
CA PRO A 81 10.70 10.81 15.16
C PRO A 81 11.12 11.79 14.06
N ASP A 82 12.18 11.46 13.34
CA ASP A 82 12.93 12.24 12.36
C ASP A 82 12.57 11.94 10.91
N VAL A 83 11.64 11.01 10.65
CA VAL A 83 11.07 10.77 9.30
C VAL A 83 10.37 12.02 8.76
N PHE A 84 9.81 12.85 9.66
CA PHE A 84 9.28 14.19 9.37
C PHE A 84 10.18 15.24 10.03
N GLY A 85 11.47 15.22 9.72
CA GLY A 85 12.50 16.01 10.37
C GLY A 85 12.21 17.51 10.39
N LEU A 86 11.61 17.99 11.50
CA LEU A 86 11.59 19.39 11.89
C LEU A 86 13.03 19.81 12.19
N SER A 87 13.76 20.20 11.15
CA SER A 87 15.06 20.85 11.28
C SER A 87 14.88 22.08 12.18
N LYS A 88 15.50 22.05 13.37
CA LYS A 88 15.40 23.14 14.39
C LYS A 88 15.97 24.49 13.94
N GLY A 89 16.38 24.62 12.67
CA GLY A 89 16.99 25.82 12.08
C GLY A 89 16.22 26.45 10.91
N GLY A 90 14.96 26.07 10.66
CA GLY A 90 14.13 26.66 9.59
C GLY A 90 13.40 27.94 10.01
N SER A 91 12.94 28.72 9.03
CA SER A 91 12.04 29.87 9.23
C SER A 91 10.73 29.46 9.92
N THR A 92 9.98 30.42 10.47
CA THR A 92 8.64 30.14 11.03
C THR A 92 7.72 29.52 9.98
N VAL A 93 7.76 30.02 8.73
CA VAL A 93 6.95 29.48 7.63
C VAL A 93 7.26 28.01 7.38
N SER A 94 8.55 27.66 7.29
CA SER A 94 9.02 26.29 7.10
C SER A 94 8.62 25.37 8.26
N GLN A 95 8.79 25.81 9.50
CA GLN A 95 8.40 25.04 10.69
C GLN A 95 6.89 24.77 10.73
N ASP A 96 6.10 25.77 10.39
CA ASP A 96 4.64 25.70 10.34
C ASP A 96 4.17 24.76 9.23
N THR A 97 4.77 24.84 8.03
CA THR A 97 4.46 23.93 6.92
C THR A 97 4.75 22.48 7.30
N LYS A 98 5.91 22.20 7.91
CA LYS A 98 6.27 20.86 8.39
C LYS A 98 5.35 20.35 9.52
N LEU A 99 4.87 21.24 10.39
CA LEU A 99 3.86 20.87 11.38
C LEU A 99 2.58 20.41 10.68
N LEU A 100 2.07 21.19 9.73
CA LEU A 100 0.85 20.86 8.99
C LEU A 100 1.01 19.52 8.25
N GLU A 101 2.16 19.28 7.63
CA GLU A 101 2.46 18.01 6.95
C GLU A 101 2.44 16.82 7.93
N LYS A 102 3.10 16.96 9.07
CA LYS A 102 3.12 15.93 10.11
C LYS A 102 1.72 15.65 10.65
N SER A 103 0.91 16.68 10.83
CA SER A 103 -0.48 16.56 11.28
C SER A 103 -1.38 15.92 10.23
N SER A 104 -1.21 16.25 8.94
CA SER A 104 -2.02 15.68 7.86
C SER A 104 -1.85 14.17 7.70
N HIS A 105 -0.67 13.65 8.01
CA HIS A 105 -0.38 12.20 7.96
C HIS A 105 -0.96 11.39 9.13
N TYR A 106 -1.56 12.05 10.13
CA TYR A 106 -2.06 11.36 11.34
C TYR A 106 -3.07 10.24 11.02
N SER A 107 -4.00 10.46 10.09
CA SER A 107 -5.05 9.49 9.72
C SER A 107 -4.52 8.29 8.93
N ILE A 108 -3.32 8.40 8.36
CA ILE A 108 -2.73 7.37 7.52
C ILE A 108 -1.79 6.48 8.35
N GLY A 109 -1.09 7.09 9.31
CA GLY A 109 -0.05 6.45 10.13
C GLY A 109 1.31 7.11 9.88
N LYS A 110 2.21 7.11 10.86
CA LYS A 110 3.52 7.78 10.74
C LYS A 110 4.65 6.85 10.30
N GLY A 111 4.38 5.56 10.09
CA GLY A 111 5.41 4.52 10.10
C GLY A 111 5.74 3.87 8.77
N LYS A 112 4.95 4.10 7.71
CA LYS A 112 4.95 3.24 6.53
C LYS A 112 4.69 3.94 5.20
N ILE A 113 4.26 5.20 5.16
CA ILE A 113 3.82 5.82 3.89
C ILE A 113 4.93 6.50 3.10
N LEU A 114 6.19 6.42 3.54
CA LEU A 114 7.33 6.50 2.62
C LEU A 114 7.66 5.14 1.98
N ASN A 115 6.61 4.39 1.62
CA ASN A 115 6.71 3.27 0.68
C ASN A 115 6.54 3.74 -0.76
N GLU A 116 7.00 4.94 -1.10
CA GLU A 116 6.96 5.44 -2.47
C GLU A 116 7.61 4.48 -3.49
N ARG A 117 8.44 3.52 -3.07
CA ARG A 117 9.11 2.59 -4.01
C ARG A 117 9.34 1.17 -3.53
N ASN A 118 8.38 0.48 -2.91
CA ASN A 118 8.66 -0.83 -2.30
C ASN A 118 9.79 -0.75 -1.23
N GLN A 119 9.88 0.38 -0.53
CA GLN A 119 10.94 0.66 0.43
C GLN A 119 10.87 -0.26 1.63
N ALA A 120 11.94 -1.02 1.76
CA ALA A 120 12.11 -2.06 2.72
C ALA A 120 12.27 -1.55 4.17
N LEU A 121 11.19 -1.33 4.94
CA LEU A 121 11.35 -1.05 6.38
C LEU A 121 12.14 -2.17 7.07
N LYS A 122 13.31 -1.81 7.63
CA LYS A 122 14.16 -2.77 8.35
C LYS A 122 13.51 -3.17 9.69
N TYR A 123 12.75 -2.29 10.34
CA TYR A 123 11.94 -2.60 11.53
C TYR A 123 10.53 -1.99 11.41
N PRO A 124 9.46 -2.70 11.84
CA PRO A 124 8.13 -2.10 11.89
C PRO A 124 8.10 -0.95 12.91
N ASN A 125 7.36 0.13 12.59
CA ASN A 125 7.06 1.17 13.57
C ASN A 125 6.12 0.57 14.64
N THR A 126 6.39 0.85 15.91
CA THR A 126 5.67 0.28 17.06
C THR A 126 4.96 1.34 17.90
N GLU A 127 5.23 2.62 17.69
CA GLU A 127 4.53 3.69 18.39
C GLU A 127 3.15 3.89 17.78
N ASN A 128 2.12 3.71 18.61
CA ASN A 128 0.77 4.18 18.31
C ASN A 128 0.28 3.83 16.89
N LEU A 129 0.49 2.58 16.44
CA LEU A 129 -0.08 2.07 15.18
C LEU A 129 -1.59 2.32 15.16
N ARG A 130 -1.99 3.37 14.46
CA ARG A 130 -3.35 3.85 14.20
C ARG A 130 -3.43 4.32 12.74
N GLY A 131 -4.63 4.64 12.26
CA GLY A 131 -4.81 5.06 10.88
C GLY A 131 -4.81 3.90 9.88
N GLY A 132 -4.77 4.25 8.60
CA GLY A 132 -4.86 3.29 7.50
C GLY A 132 -3.79 2.21 7.50
N GLU A 133 -2.56 2.50 7.93
CA GLU A 133 -1.46 1.54 8.00
C GLU A 133 -1.79 0.31 8.86
N SER A 134 -2.39 0.51 10.04
CA SER A 134 -2.74 -0.58 10.96
C SER A 134 -3.83 -1.50 10.38
N ILE A 135 -4.78 -0.92 9.64
CA ILE A 135 -5.85 -1.64 8.96
C ILE A 135 -5.26 -2.43 7.80
N TRP A 136 -4.39 -1.81 6.99
CA TRP A 136 -3.67 -2.48 5.92
C TRP A 136 -2.87 -3.67 6.44
N ASP A 137 -2.10 -3.50 7.53
CA ASP A 137 -1.32 -4.57 8.14
C ASP A 137 -2.18 -5.75 8.58
N THR A 138 -3.35 -5.47 9.13
CA THR A 138 -4.29 -6.51 9.55
C THR A 138 -4.78 -7.34 8.35
N ILE A 139 -5.15 -6.68 7.24
CA ILE A 139 -5.59 -7.37 6.02
C ILE A 139 -4.42 -8.12 5.38
N HIS A 140 -3.29 -7.44 5.20
CA HIS A 140 -2.10 -7.95 4.53
C HIS A 140 -1.42 -9.09 5.30
N PHE A 141 -1.58 -9.18 6.62
CA PHE A 141 -1.12 -10.31 7.41
C PHE A 141 -1.66 -11.65 6.89
N SER A 142 -2.92 -11.71 6.44
CA SER A 142 -3.51 -12.93 5.86
C SER A 142 -2.77 -13.43 4.62
N VAL A 143 -2.30 -12.50 3.78
CA VAL A 143 -1.53 -12.76 2.56
C VAL A 143 -0.15 -13.34 2.92
N TRP A 144 0.51 -12.83 3.96
CA TRP A 144 1.78 -13.39 4.44
C TRP A 144 1.63 -14.76 5.10
N GLN A 145 0.51 -15.01 5.77
CA GLN A 145 0.25 -16.29 6.43
C GLN A 145 0.32 -17.49 5.47
N THR A 146 -0.04 -17.29 4.20
CA THR A 146 0.10 -18.33 3.16
C THR A 146 1.54 -18.82 3.04
N GLY A 147 2.51 -17.91 3.00
CA GLY A 147 3.94 -18.27 2.94
C GLY A 147 4.53 -18.73 4.29
N ILE A 148 4.08 -18.14 5.41
CA ILE A 148 4.56 -18.51 6.76
C ILE A 148 4.10 -19.93 7.13
N SER A 149 2.86 -20.27 6.78
CA SER A 149 2.25 -21.56 7.12
C SER A 149 2.70 -22.70 6.22
N LEU A 150 3.35 -22.42 5.08
CA LEU A 150 3.73 -23.41 4.06
C LEU A 150 4.51 -24.59 4.65
N SER A 151 5.56 -24.33 5.44
CA SER A 151 6.36 -25.37 6.12
C SER A 151 5.49 -26.29 6.99
N SER A 152 4.62 -25.70 7.82
CA SER A 152 3.76 -26.45 8.73
C SER A 152 2.70 -27.26 7.98
N LYS A 153 2.07 -26.68 6.96
CA LYS A 153 1.01 -27.33 6.18
C LYS A 153 1.56 -28.46 5.31
N LEU A 154 2.72 -28.28 4.66
CA LEU A 154 3.42 -29.36 3.96
C LEU A 154 3.74 -30.52 4.92
N SER A 155 4.32 -30.22 6.09
CA SER A 155 4.68 -31.25 7.08
C SER A 155 3.45 -32.04 7.56
N LYS A 156 2.34 -31.35 7.88
CA LYS A 156 1.08 -31.98 8.32
C LYS A 156 0.45 -32.85 7.23
N GLN A 157 0.69 -32.52 5.97
CA GLN A 157 0.20 -33.30 4.83
C GLN A 157 1.20 -34.38 4.39
N GLY A 158 2.19 -34.73 5.21
CA GLY A 158 3.08 -35.88 4.99
C GLY A 158 4.22 -35.61 4.01
N PHE A 159 4.59 -34.34 3.80
CA PHE A 159 5.88 -34.01 3.19
C PHE A 159 6.98 -34.09 4.25
N LEU A 160 8.07 -34.76 3.92
CA LEU A 160 9.23 -34.96 4.79
C LEU A 160 10.44 -34.28 4.17
N TYR A 161 11.19 -33.56 4.99
CA TYR A 161 12.51 -33.06 4.62
C TYR A 161 13.54 -34.15 4.90
N LEU A 162 14.36 -34.47 3.91
CA LEU A 162 15.47 -35.40 4.03
C LEU A 162 16.73 -34.60 4.33
N CYS A 163 17.26 -34.74 5.54
CA CYS A 163 18.40 -33.95 6.01
C CYS A 163 19.65 -34.28 5.20
N HIS A 164 20.41 -33.28 4.78
CA HIS A 164 21.66 -33.52 4.07
C HIS A 164 22.65 -34.28 4.97
N PRO A 165 23.10 -35.50 4.59
CA PRO A 165 24.02 -36.27 5.43
C PRO A 165 25.42 -35.65 5.48
N LYS A 166 26.18 -35.94 6.55
CA LYS A 166 27.55 -35.44 6.70
C LYS A 166 28.49 -36.09 5.68
N GLY A 167 29.40 -35.30 5.12
CA GLY A 167 30.44 -35.79 4.20
C GLY A 167 29.96 -36.11 2.78
N ILE A 168 28.71 -35.77 2.43
CA ILE A 168 28.19 -35.87 1.07
C ILE A 168 28.66 -34.66 0.25
N ASP A 169 29.31 -34.92 -0.88
CA ASP A 169 29.71 -33.90 -1.86
C ASP A 169 28.69 -33.78 -3.01
N SER A 170 28.98 -32.91 -3.97
CA SER A 170 28.11 -32.68 -5.14
C SER A 170 27.85 -33.94 -5.98
N GLN A 171 28.84 -34.83 -6.15
CA GLN A 171 28.67 -36.04 -6.95
C GLN A 171 27.77 -37.05 -6.23
N HIS A 172 28.00 -37.24 -4.93
CA HIS A 172 27.17 -38.11 -4.10
C HIS A 172 25.74 -37.57 -3.98
N TYR A 173 25.56 -36.26 -3.89
CA TYR A 173 24.24 -35.63 -3.88
C TYR A 173 23.46 -35.90 -5.16
N GLN A 174 24.10 -35.81 -6.33
CA GLN A 174 23.46 -36.14 -7.61
C GLN A 174 23.09 -37.63 -7.70
N LEU A 175 23.96 -38.52 -7.20
CA LEU A 175 23.68 -39.95 -7.13
C LEU A 175 22.45 -40.24 -6.25
N ILE A 176 22.41 -39.69 -5.04
CA ILE A 176 21.28 -39.84 -4.10
C ILE A 176 20.01 -39.26 -4.72
N THR A 177 20.09 -38.08 -5.35
CA THR A 177 18.94 -37.47 -6.05
C THR A 177 18.36 -38.43 -7.09
N LYS A 178 19.20 -39.05 -7.92
CA LYS A 178 18.76 -40.02 -8.92
C LYS A 178 18.14 -41.28 -8.32
N GLU A 179 18.69 -41.78 -7.21
CA GLU A 179 18.10 -42.92 -6.49
C GLU A 179 16.72 -42.55 -5.92
N LEU A 180 16.57 -41.35 -5.35
CA LEU A 180 15.28 -40.84 -4.85
C LEU A 180 14.26 -40.63 -5.98
N GLU A 181 14.69 -40.08 -7.13
CA GLU A 181 13.84 -39.88 -8.32
C GLU A 181 13.30 -41.21 -8.88
N ASN A 182 14.14 -42.25 -8.89
CA ASN A 182 13.75 -43.57 -9.36
C ASN A 182 12.90 -44.35 -8.34
N GLY A 183 12.74 -43.84 -7.12
CA GLY A 183 12.10 -44.56 -6.02
C GLY A 183 12.96 -45.71 -5.45
N ASP A 184 14.27 -45.69 -5.69
CA ASP A 184 15.25 -46.68 -5.24
C ASP A 184 15.63 -46.46 -3.76
N TYR A 185 14.64 -46.38 -2.87
CA TYR A 185 14.85 -46.16 -1.44
C TYR A 185 13.73 -46.75 -0.56
N ASP A 186 14.09 -47.04 0.69
CA ASP A 186 13.16 -47.48 1.73
C ASP A 186 13.04 -46.44 2.83
N ILE A 187 11.83 -46.29 3.39
CA ILE A 187 11.58 -45.50 4.61
C ILE A 187 11.51 -46.51 5.75
N ILE A 188 12.50 -46.47 6.63
CA ILE A 188 12.60 -47.33 7.82
C ILE A 188 12.41 -46.47 9.08
N THR A 189 12.00 -47.10 10.18
CA THR A 189 11.89 -46.44 11.48
C THR A 189 12.95 -47.03 12.41
N GLU A 190 13.88 -46.19 12.88
CA GLU A 190 14.91 -46.54 13.86
C GLU A 190 14.84 -45.52 15.00
N ASP A 191 14.83 -45.99 16.26
CA ASP A 191 14.80 -45.15 17.47
C ASP A 191 13.73 -44.03 17.44
N ASP A 192 12.50 -44.40 17.06
CA ASP A 192 11.35 -43.50 16.87
C ASP A 192 11.54 -42.38 15.81
N LYS A 193 12.60 -42.46 14.99
CA LYS A 193 12.87 -41.58 13.87
C LYS A 193 12.69 -42.30 12.55
N LYS A 194 12.06 -41.61 11.58
CA LYS A 194 12.02 -42.08 10.20
C LYS A 194 13.35 -41.78 9.52
N ILE A 195 13.91 -42.78 8.85
CA ILE A 195 15.16 -42.72 8.11
C ILE A 195 14.89 -43.20 6.68
N VAL A 196 15.45 -42.51 5.70
CA VAL A 196 15.46 -42.95 4.30
C VAL A 196 16.76 -43.68 4.03
N LYS A 197 16.67 -44.95 3.62
CA LYS A 197 17.80 -45.76 3.20
C LYS A 197 17.79 -45.88 1.69
N THR A 198 18.81 -45.31 1.04
CA THR A 198 18.96 -45.38 -0.41
C THR A 198 19.57 -46.72 -0.84
N ARG A 199 19.47 -47.06 -2.13
CA ARG A 199 20.09 -48.26 -2.71
C ARG A 199 21.62 -48.30 -2.53
N SER A 200 22.28 -47.15 -2.61
CA SER A 200 23.71 -47.00 -2.32
C SER A 200 24.07 -47.22 -0.84
N GLY A 201 23.07 -47.42 0.03
CA GLY A 201 23.26 -47.70 1.46
C GLY A 201 23.39 -46.45 2.32
N VAL A 202 23.12 -45.25 1.77
CA VAL A 202 23.15 -44.00 2.52
C VAL A 202 21.90 -43.92 3.41
N LEU A 203 22.11 -43.65 4.69
CA LEU A 203 21.06 -43.43 5.68
C LEU A 203 20.84 -41.93 5.86
N ILE A 204 19.62 -41.49 5.62
CA ILE A 204 19.24 -40.08 5.62
C ILE A 204 18.17 -39.84 6.68
N GLU A 205 18.49 -39.04 7.70
CA GLU A 205 17.52 -38.65 8.72
C GLU A 205 16.42 -37.79 8.11
N THR A 206 15.17 -38.01 8.54
CA THR A 206 14.04 -37.17 8.13
C THR A 206 13.66 -36.15 9.19
N SER A 207 13.12 -35.01 8.76
CA SER A 207 12.50 -34.02 9.63
C SER A 207 11.20 -33.47 9.03
N ALA A 208 10.45 -32.72 9.83
CA ALA A 208 9.44 -31.81 9.28
C ALA A 208 10.11 -30.80 8.33
N ILE A 209 9.34 -30.24 7.39
CA ILE A 209 9.81 -29.16 6.52
C ILE A 209 10.30 -28.00 7.39
N PRO A 210 11.55 -27.53 7.22
CA PRO A 210 12.12 -26.51 8.09
C PRO A 210 11.30 -25.21 8.07
N SER A 211 11.11 -24.64 9.25
CA SER A 211 10.57 -23.30 9.41
C SER A 211 11.60 -22.24 8.99
N ASN A 212 11.15 -21.02 8.74
CA ASN A 212 11.99 -19.92 8.22
C ASN A 212 13.24 -19.57 9.06
N ASN A 213 13.26 -19.89 10.36
CA ASN A 213 14.37 -19.67 11.28
C ASN A 213 15.43 -20.79 11.23
N LYS A 214 15.15 -21.89 10.53
CA LYS A 214 16.08 -22.99 10.28
C LYS A 214 16.67 -22.95 8.87
N ILE A 215 16.35 -21.92 8.08
CA ILE A 215 16.84 -21.74 6.72
C ILE A 215 17.68 -20.46 6.71
N ASP A 216 18.97 -20.61 6.48
CA ASP A 216 19.93 -19.52 6.29
C ASP A 216 20.44 -19.48 4.85
N LEU A 217 21.13 -18.39 4.52
CA LEU A 217 21.64 -18.10 3.19
C LEU A 217 23.14 -17.83 3.30
N ASP A 218 23.91 -18.51 2.47
CA ASP A 218 25.36 -18.50 2.44
C ASP A 218 25.83 -18.13 1.02
N PRO A 219 25.83 -16.84 0.68
CA PRO A 219 26.23 -16.35 -0.64
C PRO A 219 27.72 -16.57 -0.96
N GLU A 220 28.54 -16.82 0.07
CA GLU A 220 29.97 -17.11 -0.08
C GLU A 220 30.26 -18.60 -0.26
N HIS A 221 29.24 -19.48 -0.17
CA HIS A 221 29.37 -20.93 -0.32
C HIS A 221 30.41 -21.55 0.63
N THR A 222 30.49 -21.03 1.86
CA THR A 222 31.39 -21.52 2.92
C THR A 222 30.85 -22.77 3.64
N GLN A 223 29.53 -22.90 3.70
CA GLN A 223 28.77 -23.93 4.40
C GLN A 223 27.93 -24.78 3.44
N THR A 224 27.74 -24.32 2.20
CA THR A 224 27.06 -25.09 1.15
C THR A 224 27.83 -25.04 -0.17
N TYR A 225 27.96 -26.19 -0.84
CA TYR A 225 28.51 -26.26 -2.19
C TYR A 225 27.45 -26.04 -3.29
N GLN A 226 26.17 -25.87 -2.90
CA GLN A 226 25.06 -25.74 -3.84
C GLN A 226 24.89 -24.29 -4.28
N ASP A 227 24.66 -24.07 -5.58
CA ASP A 227 24.48 -22.75 -6.20
C ASP A 227 23.29 -21.96 -5.62
N ASN A 228 22.31 -22.65 -5.03
CA ASN A 228 21.14 -22.03 -4.40
C ASN A 228 21.49 -21.28 -3.09
N GLY A 229 22.68 -21.52 -2.52
CA GLY A 229 23.18 -20.86 -1.32
C GLY A 229 22.38 -21.15 -0.05
N PHE A 230 21.51 -22.16 -0.03
CA PHE A 230 20.71 -22.51 1.15
C PHE A 230 21.51 -23.35 2.15
N VAL A 231 21.39 -22.96 3.42
CA VAL A 231 21.91 -23.71 4.58
C VAL A 231 20.75 -24.03 5.51
N VAL A 232 20.62 -25.30 5.91
CA VAL A 232 19.49 -25.77 6.70
C VAL A 232 19.95 -26.30 8.05
N ASN A 233 19.38 -25.74 9.11
CA ASN A 233 19.72 -25.97 10.52
C ASN A 233 18.66 -26.83 11.22
N VAL A 234 18.44 -28.04 10.70
CA VAL A 234 17.50 -29.03 11.30
C VAL A 234 18.21 -30.12 12.09
N THR A 235 19.48 -30.36 11.81
CA THR A 235 20.34 -31.32 12.53
C THR A 235 21.28 -30.58 13.49
N THR A 236 22.20 -31.31 14.13
CA THR A 236 23.18 -30.74 15.08
C THR A 236 24.17 -29.76 14.44
N GLN A 237 24.30 -29.74 13.11
CA GLN A 237 25.20 -28.85 12.38
C GLN A 237 24.52 -28.25 11.14
N PRO A 238 24.76 -26.97 10.83
CA PRO A 238 24.36 -26.38 9.56
C PRO A 238 24.85 -27.23 8.39
N SER A 239 23.96 -27.50 7.45
CA SER A 239 24.25 -28.37 6.30
C SER A 239 23.66 -27.79 5.01
N PRO A 240 24.17 -28.17 3.83
CA PRO A 240 23.53 -27.83 2.55
C PRO A 240 22.06 -28.28 2.52
N MET A 241 21.27 -27.71 1.60
CA MET A 241 19.88 -28.13 1.45
C MET A 241 19.79 -29.60 0.99
N GLY A 242 19.08 -30.43 1.75
CA GLY A 242 18.74 -31.80 1.37
C GLY A 242 17.56 -31.88 0.39
N TRP A 243 16.67 -32.84 0.59
CA TRP A 243 15.57 -33.12 -0.34
C TRP A 243 14.20 -33.03 0.34
N ILE A 244 13.13 -33.02 -0.45
CA ILE A 244 11.75 -33.12 0.05
C ILE A 244 11.08 -34.30 -0.63
N ILE A 245 10.49 -35.20 0.15
CA ILE A 245 9.69 -36.32 -0.37
C ILE A 245 8.26 -36.23 0.15
N LYS A 246 7.32 -36.80 -0.61
CA LYS A 246 5.96 -37.05 -0.13
C LYS A 246 5.86 -38.49 0.36
N GLU A 247 5.63 -38.67 1.65
CA GLU A 247 5.67 -39.98 2.31
C GLU A 247 4.66 -40.97 1.69
N SER A 248 3.43 -40.52 1.45
CA SER A 248 2.32 -41.38 1.02
C SER A 248 2.50 -42.01 -0.36
N ASN A 249 3.24 -41.37 -1.26
CA ASN A 249 3.46 -41.85 -2.63
C ASN A 249 4.93 -42.10 -2.95
N LYS A 250 5.83 -41.96 -1.97
CA LYS A 250 7.29 -42.09 -2.11
C LYS A 250 7.88 -41.30 -3.30
N LYS A 251 7.28 -40.16 -3.64
CA LYS A 251 7.80 -39.30 -4.71
C LYS A 251 8.76 -38.26 -4.15
N LEU A 252 9.89 -38.09 -4.82
CA LEU A 252 10.77 -36.94 -4.65
C LEU A 252 10.13 -35.69 -5.26
N VAL A 253 10.02 -34.62 -4.49
CA VAL A 253 9.76 -33.28 -5.04
C VAL A 253 10.98 -32.87 -5.84
N LYS A 254 10.80 -32.59 -7.13
CA LYS A 254 11.91 -32.18 -8.02
C LYS A 254 12.77 -31.12 -7.34
N PRO A 255 14.11 -31.23 -7.38
CA PRO A 255 15.01 -30.33 -6.65
C PRO A 255 14.71 -28.83 -6.87
N GLU A 256 14.39 -28.45 -8.11
CA GLU A 256 13.99 -27.08 -8.47
C GLU A 256 12.76 -26.57 -7.69
N HIS A 257 11.73 -27.40 -7.53
CA HIS A 257 10.53 -27.04 -6.76
C HIS A 257 10.81 -27.08 -5.25
N ALA A 258 11.65 -28.00 -4.79
CA ALA A 258 12.08 -28.04 -3.39
C ALA A 258 12.84 -26.74 -3.02
N GLU A 259 13.68 -26.23 -3.92
CA GLU A 259 14.36 -24.95 -3.74
C GLU A 259 13.37 -23.78 -3.68
N ASP A 260 12.36 -23.76 -4.57
CA ASP A 260 11.31 -22.74 -4.55
C ASP A 260 10.46 -22.80 -3.27
N ILE A 261 10.18 -23.98 -2.71
CA ILE A 261 9.52 -24.12 -1.40
C ILE A 261 10.37 -23.46 -0.32
N MET A 262 11.66 -23.77 -0.26
CA MET A 262 12.59 -23.22 0.74
C MET A 262 12.73 -21.71 0.59
N ARG A 263 12.75 -21.22 -0.65
CA ARG A 263 12.76 -19.81 -1.01
C ARG A 263 11.49 -19.10 -0.51
N VAL A 264 10.31 -19.63 -0.79
CA VAL A 264 9.03 -19.06 -0.32
C VAL A 264 8.97 -19.02 1.21
N ILE A 265 9.37 -20.11 1.89
CA ILE A 265 9.42 -20.16 3.36
C ILE A 265 10.42 -19.15 3.91
N ARG A 266 11.58 -18.97 3.27
CA ARG A 266 12.59 -18.01 3.72
C ARG A 266 12.14 -16.57 3.47
N ILE A 267 11.52 -16.29 2.32
CA ILE A 267 10.97 -14.96 1.96
C ILE A 267 9.81 -14.58 2.88
N SER A 268 8.98 -15.54 3.30
CA SER A 268 7.81 -15.28 4.15
C SER A 268 8.18 -14.81 5.56
N LYS A 269 9.46 -14.91 5.96
CA LYS A 269 9.98 -14.17 7.11
C LYS A 269 9.81 -12.69 6.82
N SER A 270 9.22 -11.95 7.77
CA SER A 270 8.93 -10.50 7.74
C SER A 270 10.16 -9.58 7.61
N GLY A 271 11.27 -10.09 7.07
CA GLY A 271 12.56 -9.45 6.94
C GLY A 271 13.36 -9.93 5.73
N PHE A 272 12.74 -10.33 4.60
CA PHE A 272 13.45 -10.32 3.30
C PHE A 272 14.21 -9.00 3.11
N ARG A 273 13.53 -7.92 3.51
CA ARG A 273 13.98 -6.53 3.61
C ARG A 273 15.13 -6.27 4.60
N ARG A 274 15.39 -7.22 5.52
CA ARG A 274 16.50 -7.20 6.49
C ARG A 274 17.71 -7.99 6.01
N LEU A 275 17.59 -8.70 4.88
CA LEU A 275 18.68 -9.54 4.37
C LEU A 275 19.70 -8.68 3.62
N PRO A 276 21.00 -8.99 3.76
CA PRO A 276 22.04 -8.49 2.87
C PRO A 276 21.69 -8.69 1.38
N GLU A 277 22.15 -7.80 0.50
CA GLU A 277 21.78 -7.78 -0.94
C GLU A 277 22.10 -9.10 -1.66
N ASP A 278 23.25 -9.68 -1.35
CA ASP A 278 23.73 -10.98 -1.82
C ASP A 278 22.81 -12.14 -1.39
N GLN A 279 22.35 -12.14 -0.14
CA GLN A 279 21.33 -13.08 0.33
C GLN A 279 19.97 -12.85 -0.36
N GLY A 280 19.59 -11.58 -0.57
CA GLY A 280 18.39 -11.22 -1.32
C GLY A 280 18.40 -11.77 -2.75
N LYS A 281 19.55 -11.71 -3.44
CA LYS A 281 19.71 -12.26 -4.81
C LYS A 281 19.43 -13.75 -4.88
N LEU A 282 19.91 -14.55 -3.93
CA LEU A 282 19.66 -16.00 -3.87
C LEU A 282 18.15 -16.32 -3.79
N LEU A 283 17.40 -15.48 -3.07
CA LEU A 283 15.96 -15.61 -2.93
C LEU A 283 15.16 -15.10 -4.14
N MET A 284 15.78 -14.38 -5.08
CA MET A 284 15.14 -13.89 -6.30
C MET A 284 15.38 -14.82 -7.52
N LEU A 285 16.13 -15.91 -7.35
CA LEU A 285 16.34 -16.97 -8.36
C LEU A 285 15.13 -17.91 -8.47
N GLY A 286 15.13 -18.83 -9.44
CA GLY A 286 14.07 -19.84 -9.63
C GLY A 286 12.83 -19.34 -10.37
N LEU A 287 11.62 -19.79 -9.99
CA LEU A 287 10.33 -19.34 -10.56
C LEU A 287 10.04 -17.84 -10.34
N MET A 288 10.86 -17.17 -9.52
CA MET A 288 10.86 -15.71 -9.32
C MET A 288 11.61 -14.94 -10.41
N LYS A 289 12.41 -15.63 -11.24
CA LYS A 289 13.21 -15.06 -12.34
C LYS A 289 12.32 -14.79 -13.57
N GLY A 290 12.31 -13.56 -14.08
CA GLY A 290 11.51 -13.17 -15.27
C GLY A 290 10.21 -12.41 -14.97
N ASN A 291 9.96 -12.04 -13.71
CA ASN A 291 8.79 -11.27 -13.27
C ASN A 291 8.85 -9.76 -13.55
N GLU A 292 9.66 -9.34 -14.52
CA GLU A 292 9.94 -7.92 -14.86
C GLU A 292 8.74 -7.20 -15.48
N HIS A 293 7.77 -7.94 -16.04
CA HIS A 293 6.59 -7.41 -16.75
C HIS A 293 5.26 -7.60 -16.00
N ILE A 294 5.31 -8.04 -14.74
CA ILE A 294 4.13 -8.27 -13.92
C ILE A 294 3.50 -6.93 -13.54
N LEU A 295 2.20 -6.78 -13.84
CA LEU A 295 1.42 -5.58 -13.56
C LEU A 295 1.35 -5.32 -12.05
N HIS A 296 1.19 -4.06 -11.64
CA HIS A 296 1.11 -3.70 -10.21
C HIS A 296 -0.07 -4.36 -9.45
N THR A 297 -1.09 -4.86 -10.16
CA THR A 297 -2.21 -5.66 -9.61
C THR A 297 -1.88 -7.12 -9.34
N GLN A 298 -0.68 -7.57 -9.70
CA GLN A 298 -0.24 -8.95 -9.60
C GLN A 298 0.89 -9.04 -8.59
N ASN A 299 0.70 -9.84 -7.54
CA ASN A 299 1.73 -10.05 -6.52
C ASN A 299 2.79 -11.03 -7.07
N ARG A 300 4.03 -10.54 -7.29
CA ARG A 300 5.12 -11.32 -7.90
C ARG A 300 5.44 -12.60 -7.12
N SER A 301 5.51 -12.47 -5.79
CA SER A 301 5.76 -13.61 -4.90
C SER A 301 4.57 -14.57 -4.89
N PHE A 302 3.35 -14.05 -4.98
CA PHE A 302 2.17 -14.89 -5.12
C PHE A 302 2.13 -15.63 -6.45
N ASN A 303 2.50 -15.02 -7.57
CA ASN A 303 2.47 -15.70 -8.88
C ASN A 303 3.46 -16.87 -8.94
N ALA A 304 4.67 -16.70 -8.39
CA ALA A 304 5.62 -17.80 -8.29
C ALA A 304 5.13 -18.88 -7.30
N MET A 305 4.53 -18.46 -6.18
CA MET A 305 3.91 -19.38 -5.23
C MET A 305 2.70 -20.11 -5.85
N ASP A 306 1.87 -19.46 -6.66
CA ASP A 306 0.69 -20.02 -7.31
C ASP A 306 1.07 -21.17 -8.23
N ILE A 307 2.08 -20.98 -9.09
CA ILE A 307 2.64 -22.03 -9.94
C ILE A 307 3.20 -23.19 -9.09
N LEU A 308 4.00 -22.88 -8.07
CA LEU A 308 4.59 -23.88 -7.21
C LEU A 308 3.50 -24.72 -6.51
N LEU A 309 2.46 -24.08 -5.99
CA LEU A 309 1.38 -24.73 -5.26
C LEU A 309 0.48 -25.56 -6.18
N GLU A 310 0.25 -25.12 -7.42
CA GLU A 310 -0.45 -25.89 -8.44
C GLU A 310 0.32 -27.17 -8.79
N ILE A 311 1.65 -27.07 -8.98
CA ILE A 311 2.52 -28.24 -9.18
C ILE A 311 2.46 -29.18 -7.96
N LEU A 312 2.49 -28.64 -6.74
CA LEU A 312 2.42 -29.43 -5.51
C LEU A 312 1.08 -30.17 -5.36
N GLU A 313 -0.01 -29.54 -5.76
CA GLU A 313 -1.34 -30.15 -5.80
C GLU A 313 -1.40 -31.26 -6.84
N GLU A 314 -1.07 -30.97 -8.10
CA GLU A 314 -1.22 -31.90 -9.22
C GLU A 314 -0.25 -33.10 -9.14
N GLU A 315 1.03 -32.87 -8.84
CA GLU A 315 2.05 -33.91 -8.91
C GLU A 315 2.21 -34.71 -7.59
N TYR A 316 1.93 -34.06 -6.45
CA TYR A 316 2.25 -34.57 -5.11
C TYR A 316 1.04 -34.67 -4.16
N GLY A 317 -0.14 -34.19 -4.55
CA GLY A 317 -1.37 -34.28 -3.75
C GLY A 317 -1.35 -33.39 -2.51
N PHE A 318 -0.69 -32.24 -2.58
CA PHE A 318 -0.82 -31.18 -1.58
C PHE A 318 -2.20 -30.51 -1.71
N ASP A 319 -2.83 -30.19 -0.60
CA ASP A 319 -4.05 -29.39 -0.52
C ASP A 319 -3.69 -27.95 -0.09
N PRO A 320 -3.57 -27.01 -1.05
CA PRO A 320 -3.18 -25.63 -0.79
C PRO A 320 -4.29 -24.79 -0.17
N SER A 321 -5.55 -25.26 -0.16
CA SER A 321 -6.66 -24.53 0.49
C SER A 321 -6.40 -24.30 1.98
N GLN A 322 -5.61 -25.18 2.60
CA GLN A 322 -5.23 -25.09 4.00
C GLN A 322 -4.23 -23.97 4.31
N LEU A 323 -3.60 -23.35 3.31
CA LEU A 323 -2.69 -22.22 3.50
C LEU A 323 -3.46 -20.91 3.77
N MET A 324 -4.70 -20.84 3.32
CA MET A 324 -5.60 -19.71 3.54
C MET A 324 -7.02 -20.22 3.74
N ASP A 325 -7.18 -21.00 4.81
CA ASP A 325 -8.46 -21.59 5.18
C ASP A 325 -9.38 -20.57 5.88
N SER A 326 -10.62 -20.99 6.16
CA SER A 326 -11.60 -20.16 6.87
C SER A 326 -11.11 -19.72 8.25
N SER A 327 -10.16 -20.44 8.87
CA SER A 327 -9.60 -20.03 10.17
C SER A 327 -8.73 -18.78 10.06
N VAL A 328 -7.91 -18.67 9.01
CA VAL A 328 -7.10 -17.46 8.75
C VAL A 328 -8.01 -16.26 8.51
N ILE A 329 -9.01 -16.41 7.64
CA ILE A 329 -9.98 -15.35 7.32
C ILE A 329 -10.74 -14.94 8.58
N LYS A 330 -11.24 -15.90 9.37
CA LYS A 330 -11.95 -15.64 10.63
C LYS A 330 -11.06 -14.94 11.66
N ASN A 331 -9.78 -15.29 11.75
CA ASN A 331 -8.86 -14.63 12.67
C ASN A 331 -8.62 -13.17 12.28
N VAL A 332 -8.45 -12.89 10.99
CA VAL A 332 -8.32 -11.52 10.49
C VAL A 332 -9.62 -10.74 10.68
N TYR A 333 -10.77 -11.35 10.41
CA TYR A 333 -12.09 -10.76 10.69
C TYR A 333 -12.25 -10.40 12.17
N LYS A 334 -11.97 -11.35 13.09
CA LYS A 334 -12.02 -11.11 14.54
C LYS A 334 -11.06 -10.01 14.98
N GLN A 335 -9.85 -9.98 14.44
CA GLN A 335 -8.88 -8.93 14.74
C GLN A 335 -9.37 -7.56 14.28
N MET A 336 -9.97 -7.48 13.09
CA MET A 336 -10.55 -6.24 12.57
C MET A 336 -11.72 -5.76 13.44
N GLN A 337 -12.61 -6.67 13.82
CA GLN A 337 -13.73 -6.40 14.73
C GLN A 337 -13.27 -5.94 16.12
N SER A 338 -12.21 -6.54 16.69
CA SER A 338 -11.61 -6.09 17.96
C SER A 338 -11.01 -4.69 17.80
N ASN A 339 -10.22 -4.48 16.74
CA ASN A 339 -9.61 -3.18 16.46
C ASN A 339 -10.66 -2.07 16.28
N ALA A 340 -11.83 -2.37 15.68
CA ALA A 340 -12.92 -1.42 15.53
C ALA A 340 -13.43 -0.91 16.89
N LYS A 341 -13.53 -1.80 17.88
CA LYS A 341 -13.95 -1.44 19.24
C LYS A 341 -12.82 -0.73 20.00
N ASP A 342 -11.64 -1.34 20.01
CA ASP A 342 -10.54 -0.95 20.90
C ASP A 342 -9.77 0.29 20.40
N LYS A 343 -9.58 0.41 19.08
CA LYS A 343 -8.69 1.40 18.46
C LYS A 343 -9.40 2.45 17.61
N ASP A 344 -10.71 2.29 17.39
CA ASP A 344 -11.54 3.16 16.55
C ASP A 344 -11.13 3.20 15.07
N ILE A 345 -10.72 2.06 14.52
CA ILE A 345 -10.28 2.00 13.11
C ILE A 345 -11.37 2.37 12.09
N VAL A 346 -12.64 2.38 12.51
CA VAL A 346 -13.75 2.79 11.64
C VAL A 346 -13.73 4.30 11.46
N GLU A 347 -13.53 5.05 12.55
CA GLU A 347 -13.27 6.49 12.48
C GLU A 347 -12.06 6.78 11.56
N ASP A 348 -10.97 6.02 11.69
CA ASP A 348 -9.80 6.16 10.81
C ASP A 348 -10.15 5.94 9.31
N LEU A 349 -10.99 4.95 8.97
CA LEU A 349 -11.45 4.71 7.60
C LEU A 349 -12.31 5.86 7.05
N LEU A 350 -13.22 6.38 7.87
CA LEU A 350 -14.08 7.49 7.48
C LEU A 350 -13.26 8.78 7.30
N MET A 351 -12.26 8.99 8.17
CA MET A 351 -11.27 10.07 8.05
C MET A 351 -10.46 9.98 6.76
N LEU A 352 -10.04 8.77 6.37
CA LEU A 352 -9.32 8.56 5.12
C LEU A 352 -10.16 8.92 3.89
N ASN A 353 -11.47 8.67 3.91
CA ASN A 353 -12.35 9.08 2.81
C ASN A 353 -12.27 10.59 2.57
N LEU A 354 -12.39 11.39 3.63
CA LEU A 354 -12.29 12.85 3.56
C LEU A 354 -10.89 13.31 3.18
N THR A 355 -9.87 12.68 3.75
CA THR A 355 -8.46 12.94 3.45
C THR A 355 -8.17 12.76 1.95
N PHE A 356 -8.66 11.66 1.34
CA PHE A 356 -8.54 11.42 -0.10
C PHE A 356 -9.37 12.39 -0.95
N GLU A 357 -10.53 12.83 -0.45
CA GLU A 357 -11.37 13.83 -1.11
C GLU A 357 -10.68 15.20 -1.20
N MET A 358 -10.07 15.63 -0.09
CA MET A 358 -9.50 16.97 0.09
C MET A 358 -8.22 17.20 -0.71
N VAL A 359 -7.47 16.15 -1.06
CA VAL A 359 -6.24 16.24 -1.86
C VAL A 359 -6.49 16.18 -3.38
N GLN A 360 -7.72 15.97 -3.84
CA GLN A 360 -8.01 15.94 -5.28
C GLN A 360 -7.58 17.21 -6.04
N PRO A 361 -7.69 18.44 -5.50
CA PRO A 361 -7.15 19.64 -6.15
C PRO A 361 -5.66 19.55 -6.47
N LEU A 362 -4.85 18.95 -5.59
CA LEU A 362 -3.41 18.76 -5.82
C LEU A 362 -3.12 17.80 -6.97
N LYS A 363 -3.99 16.81 -7.17
CA LYS A 363 -3.90 15.83 -8.26
C LYS A 363 -4.25 16.47 -9.60
N GLU A 364 -5.34 17.23 -9.66
CA GLU A 364 -5.82 17.89 -10.90
C GLU A 364 -4.77 18.87 -11.46
N THR A 365 -4.08 19.56 -10.57
CA THR A 365 -3.10 20.61 -10.90
C THR A 365 -1.70 20.10 -11.18
N LEU A 366 -1.45 18.81 -10.97
CA LEU A 366 -0.10 18.23 -11.02
C LEU A 366 0.54 18.35 -12.41
N ALA A 367 -0.25 18.24 -13.48
CA ALA A 367 0.25 18.38 -14.86
C ALA A 367 0.77 19.78 -15.19
N GLN A 368 0.41 20.78 -14.40
CA GLN A 368 0.81 22.19 -14.56
C GLN A 368 1.84 22.61 -13.48
N SER A 369 2.18 21.69 -12.58
CA SER A 369 3.05 21.95 -11.43
C SER A 369 4.52 21.61 -11.74
N ALA A 370 5.44 22.23 -10.99
CA ALA A 370 6.84 21.80 -10.93
C ALA A 370 7.08 20.61 -9.98
N ARG A 371 6.06 20.19 -9.23
CA ARG A 371 6.08 19.00 -8.37
C ARG A 371 6.26 17.73 -9.20
N HIS A 372 6.83 16.69 -8.58
CA HIS A 372 7.01 15.41 -9.27
C HIS A 372 5.69 14.79 -9.73
N PRO A 373 5.64 14.24 -10.96
CA PRO A 373 4.46 13.57 -11.44
C PRO A 373 4.20 12.29 -10.65
N LEU A 374 2.92 11.99 -10.40
CA LEU A 374 2.52 10.74 -9.77
C LEU A 374 2.94 9.56 -10.64
N LEU A 375 3.51 8.54 -9.99
CA LEU A 375 3.75 7.25 -10.64
C LEU A 375 2.42 6.69 -11.16
N LYS A 376 2.44 6.08 -12.35
CA LYS A 376 1.22 5.59 -13.05
C LYS A 376 0.31 4.72 -12.18
N HIS A 377 0.84 3.95 -11.23
CA HIS A 377 0.04 3.08 -10.37
C HIS A 377 -0.61 3.82 -9.17
N LEU A 378 -0.18 5.06 -8.89
CA LEU A 378 -0.71 5.94 -7.84
C LEU A 378 -1.74 6.93 -8.40
N THR A 379 -2.28 6.73 -9.60
CA THR A 379 -3.21 7.68 -10.22
C THR A 379 -4.69 7.32 -10.06
N ASN A 380 -5.02 6.45 -9.09
CA ASN A 380 -6.41 6.06 -8.80
C ASN A 380 -7.33 7.29 -8.69
N SER A 381 -8.54 7.20 -9.23
CA SER A 381 -9.56 8.24 -9.08
C SER A 381 -10.14 8.22 -7.66
N TYR A 382 -10.70 9.34 -7.20
CA TYR A 382 -11.37 9.40 -5.90
C TYR A 382 -12.46 8.33 -5.75
N ILE A 383 -13.23 8.06 -6.81
CA ILE A 383 -14.27 7.02 -6.83
C ILE A 383 -13.67 5.63 -6.52
N VAL A 384 -12.50 5.31 -7.08
CA VAL A 384 -11.80 4.04 -6.80
C VAL A 384 -11.36 3.96 -5.34
N ASN A 385 -10.79 5.05 -4.81
CA ASN A 385 -10.33 5.10 -3.42
C ASN A 385 -11.51 4.95 -2.46
N GLN A 386 -12.60 5.67 -2.71
CA GLN A 386 -13.83 5.57 -1.92
C GLN A 386 -14.43 4.16 -1.99
N ASN A 387 -14.51 3.54 -3.17
CA ASN A 387 -15.03 2.18 -3.30
C ASN A 387 -14.17 1.16 -2.55
N THR A 388 -12.85 1.38 -2.47
CA THR A 388 -11.93 0.53 -1.69
C THR A 388 -12.27 0.60 -0.19
N LEU A 389 -12.53 1.80 0.35
CA LEU A 389 -12.95 1.96 1.74
C LEU A 389 -14.31 1.29 2.01
N LYS A 390 -15.28 1.48 1.10
CA LYS A 390 -16.59 0.80 1.17
C LYS A 390 -16.44 -0.72 1.16
N ALA A 391 -15.56 -1.25 0.29
CA ALA A 391 -15.30 -2.68 0.20
C ALA A 391 -14.69 -3.24 1.49
N ILE A 392 -13.76 -2.52 2.14
CA ILE A 392 -13.22 -2.93 3.44
C ILE A 392 -14.32 -2.94 4.51
N ILE A 393 -15.09 -1.86 4.65
CA ILE A 393 -16.18 -1.77 5.63
C ILE A 393 -17.21 -2.88 5.40
N TYR A 394 -17.58 -3.12 4.15
CA TYR A 394 -18.52 -4.16 3.77
C TYR A 394 -18.00 -5.58 4.04
N ALA A 395 -16.78 -5.89 3.58
CA ALA A 395 -16.17 -7.22 3.70
C ALA A 395 -16.00 -7.65 5.16
N PHE A 396 -15.63 -6.69 6.01
CA PHE A 396 -15.42 -6.91 7.44
C PHE A 396 -16.65 -6.61 8.31
N ASP A 397 -17.78 -6.20 7.72
CA ASP A 397 -19.02 -5.87 8.45
C ASP A 397 -18.77 -4.86 9.59
N LEU A 398 -18.03 -3.80 9.29
CA LEU A 398 -17.61 -2.81 10.28
C LEU A 398 -18.73 -1.81 10.59
N GLN A 399 -18.87 -1.50 11.88
CA GLN A 399 -19.83 -0.54 12.43
C GLN A 399 -19.09 0.47 13.28
N LYS A 400 -19.69 1.65 13.46
CA LYS A 400 -19.18 2.67 14.38
C LYS A 400 -19.28 2.16 15.83
N ARG A 401 -18.58 2.83 16.75
CA ARG A 401 -18.53 2.43 18.17
C ARG A 401 -19.88 2.43 18.87
N ASP A 402 -20.81 3.23 18.39
CA ASP A 402 -22.20 3.30 18.86
C ASP A 402 -23.13 2.30 18.15
N ASP A 403 -22.55 1.30 17.47
CA ASP A 403 -23.22 0.30 16.64
C ASP A 403 -23.97 0.88 15.43
N SER A 404 -23.81 2.18 15.14
CA SER A 404 -24.40 2.78 13.94
C SER A 404 -23.65 2.33 12.66
N PRO A 405 -24.32 2.29 11.50
CA PRO A 405 -23.67 1.85 10.26
C PRO A 405 -22.56 2.80 9.83
N ALA A 406 -21.37 2.26 9.55
CA ALA A 406 -20.30 3.01 8.88
C ALA A 406 -20.53 3.16 7.36
N LEU A 407 -21.39 2.29 6.80
CA LEU A 407 -21.77 2.26 5.40
C LEU A 407 -23.29 2.01 5.29
N TYR A 408 -24.01 2.99 4.76
CA TYR A 408 -25.43 2.89 4.45
C TYR A 408 -25.58 2.33 3.03
N LEU A 409 -25.98 1.08 2.92
CA LEU A 409 -26.12 0.38 1.65
C LEU A 409 -27.42 0.76 0.92
N ASN A 410 -27.40 0.74 -0.41
CA ASN A 410 -28.61 0.94 -1.23
C ASN A 410 -29.53 -0.28 -1.16
N GLU A 411 -30.77 -0.11 -0.70
CA GLU A 411 -31.73 -1.20 -0.45
C GLU A 411 -31.95 -2.14 -1.66
N ASP A 412 -31.96 -1.60 -2.89
CA ASP A 412 -32.26 -2.38 -4.09
C ASP A 412 -31.09 -3.22 -4.63
N THR A 413 -29.85 -2.73 -4.49
CA THR A 413 -28.67 -3.39 -5.09
C THR A 413 -27.41 -3.00 -4.36
N HIS A 414 -26.95 -3.85 -3.43
CA HIS A 414 -25.74 -3.60 -2.64
C HIS A 414 -24.44 -3.67 -3.45
N ILE A 415 -24.40 -4.56 -4.45
CA ILE A 415 -23.19 -4.86 -5.25
C ILE A 415 -23.57 -4.79 -6.73
N SER A 416 -22.79 -4.06 -7.52
CA SER A 416 -22.93 -4.03 -8.98
C SER A 416 -21.59 -4.16 -9.69
N THR A 417 -21.63 -4.42 -11.00
CA THR A 417 -20.45 -4.34 -11.85
C THR A 417 -20.28 -2.91 -12.35
N ASP A 418 -19.02 -2.46 -12.46
CA ASP A 418 -18.69 -1.12 -12.95
C ASP A 418 -17.47 -1.25 -13.86
N THR A 419 -17.59 -0.77 -15.10
CA THR A 419 -16.52 -0.89 -16.11
C THR A 419 -15.31 -0.01 -15.80
N GLY A 420 -15.47 1.01 -14.95
CA GLY A 420 -14.38 1.86 -14.48
C GLY A 420 -13.62 1.29 -13.28
N LEU A 421 -14.15 0.22 -12.66
CA LEU A 421 -13.52 -0.47 -11.53
C LEU A 421 -13.01 -1.85 -11.97
N ILE A 422 -11.89 -2.27 -11.40
CA ILE A 422 -11.36 -3.63 -11.61
C ILE A 422 -12.26 -4.68 -10.93
N ASP A 423 -12.94 -4.28 -9.86
CA ASP A 423 -13.77 -5.14 -8.99
C ASP A 423 -15.24 -4.76 -9.04
N VAL A 424 -16.00 -5.36 -8.14
CA VAL A 424 -17.36 -4.94 -7.87
C VAL A 424 -17.42 -3.53 -7.26
N ARG A 425 -18.52 -2.83 -7.56
CA ARG A 425 -18.91 -1.59 -6.93
C ARG A 425 -19.77 -1.87 -5.71
N ILE A 426 -19.44 -1.26 -4.58
CA ILE A 426 -20.25 -1.29 -3.37
C ILE A 426 -21.16 -0.07 -3.37
N ASN A 427 -22.46 -0.30 -3.55
CA ASN A 427 -23.46 0.74 -3.66
C ASN A 427 -23.95 1.15 -2.28
N GLY A 428 -23.62 2.37 -1.91
CA GLY A 428 -24.00 2.96 -0.64
C GLY A 428 -23.22 4.25 -0.38
N GLN A 429 -23.50 4.85 0.77
CA GLN A 429 -22.86 6.07 1.26
C GLN A 429 -22.11 5.77 2.56
N LEU A 430 -20.87 6.24 2.64
CA LEU A 430 -20.11 6.18 3.89
C LEU A 430 -20.71 7.17 4.88
N ALA A 431 -20.71 6.81 6.16
CA ALA A 431 -21.04 7.75 7.22
C ALA A 431 -19.97 8.85 7.33
N GLU A 432 -20.31 9.98 7.94
CA GLU A 432 -19.31 10.98 8.32
C GLU A 432 -18.61 10.54 9.63
N PRO A 433 -17.30 10.84 9.79
CA PRO A 433 -16.58 10.61 11.04
C PRO A 433 -17.09 11.53 12.15
N ASP A 434 -16.96 11.09 13.40
CA ASP A 434 -17.45 11.83 14.58
C ASP A 434 -16.48 12.89 15.11
N LEU A 435 -15.23 12.85 14.64
CA LEU A 435 -14.10 13.66 15.10
C LEU A 435 -13.97 13.60 16.63
N THR A 436 -14.04 12.39 17.19
CA THR A 436 -13.88 12.18 18.64
C THR A 436 -12.45 12.43 19.10
N ASN A 437 -11.47 12.13 18.25
CA ASN A 437 -10.06 12.42 18.49
C ASN A 437 -9.70 13.82 17.94
N PRO A 438 -9.25 14.77 18.78
CA PRO A 438 -8.84 16.10 18.34
C PRO A 438 -7.77 16.11 17.24
N LYS A 439 -6.89 15.10 17.21
CA LYS A 439 -5.85 14.95 16.18
C LYS A 439 -6.42 14.67 14.79
N ASN A 440 -7.62 14.10 14.69
CA ASN A 440 -8.34 13.95 13.42
C ASN A 440 -8.78 15.32 12.88
N ALA A 441 -9.32 16.18 13.75
CA ALA A 441 -9.67 17.54 13.36
C ALA A 441 -8.41 18.35 12.96
N ALA A 442 -7.30 18.17 13.69
CA ALA A 442 -6.01 18.76 13.35
C ALA A 442 -5.54 18.32 11.95
N ALA A 443 -5.65 17.03 11.62
CA ALA A 443 -5.26 16.48 10.33
C ALA A 443 -6.06 17.08 9.17
N LEU A 444 -7.40 17.12 9.27
CA LEU A 444 -8.25 17.71 8.23
C LEU A 444 -8.01 19.21 8.08
N LEU A 445 -7.86 19.94 9.19
CA LEU A 445 -7.55 21.37 9.13
C LEU A 445 -6.19 21.60 8.46
N SER A 446 -5.21 20.76 8.75
CA SER A 446 -3.87 20.86 8.15
C SER A 446 -3.89 20.62 6.65
N ILE A 447 -4.63 19.60 6.18
CA ILE A 447 -4.83 19.35 4.75
C ILE A 447 -5.50 20.54 4.09
N ALA A 448 -6.55 21.10 4.71
CA ALA A 448 -7.27 22.24 4.15
C ALA A 448 -6.35 23.46 3.97
N VAL A 449 -5.51 23.76 4.96
CA VAL A 449 -4.53 24.86 4.90
C VAL A 449 -3.48 24.60 3.82
N LEU A 450 -2.81 23.44 3.85
CA LEU A 450 -1.75 23.10 2.88
C LEU A 450 -2.24 23.12 1.43
N VAL A 451 -3.37 22.46 1.16
CA VAL A 451 -3.94 22.40 -0.20
C VAL A 451 -4.33 23.80 -0.67
N SER A 452 -4.98 24.61 0.18
CA SER A 452 -5.40 25.96 -0.21
C SER A 452 -4.21 26.86 -0.52
N GLU A 453 -3.23 26.90 0.38
CA GLU A 453 -2.03 27.71 0.23
C GLU A 453 -1.24 27.30 -1.02
N GLN A 454 -1.08 25.99 -1.26
CA GLN A 454 -0.43 25.51 -2.48
C GLN A 454 -1.19 25.93 -3.74
N MET A 455 -2.53 25.79 -3.79
CA MET A 455 -3.30 26.19 -4.98
C MET A 455 -3.25 27.70 -5.23
N ILE A 456 -3.29 28.51 -4.18
CA ILE A 456 -3.16 29.97 -4.30
C ILE A 456 -1.81 30.35 -4.90
N ILE A 457 -0.72 29.75 -4.42
CA ILE A 457 0.63 30.14 -4.81
C ILE A 457 1.01 29.54 -6.16
N GLU A 458 0.88 28.22 -6.30
CA GLU A 458 1.36 27.46 -7.46
C GLU A 458 0.49 27.67 -8.70
N GLN A 459 -0.82 27.90 -8.52
CA GLN A 459 -1.76 28.04 -9.64
C GLN A 459 -2.24 29.48 -9.80
N LEU A 460 -2.85 30.06 -8.76
CA LEU A 460 -3.50 31.37 -8.92
C LEU A 460 -2.48 32.49 -9.13
N LEU A 461 -1.47 32.60 -8.24
CA LEU A 461 -0.47 33.65 -8.31
C LEU A 461 0.46 33.49 -9.51
N ARG A 462 0.82 32.25 -9.87
CA ARG A 462 1.55 31.96 -11.11
C ARG A 462 0.82 32.51 -12.32
N ASP A 463 -0.47 32.21 -12.46
CA ASP A 463 -1.27 32.58 -13.62
C ASP A 463 -1.54 34.09 -13.69
N VAL A 464 -1.60 34.78 -12.55
CA VAL A 464 -1.67 36.25 -12.51
C VAL A 464 -0.44 36.88 -13.17
N VAL A 465 0.74 36.31 -12.93
CA VAL A 465 1.99 36.79 -13.51
C VAL A 465 2.08 36.41 -14.99
N HIS A 466 1.72 35.16 -15.33
CA HIS A 466 1.89 34.62 -16.68
C HIS A 466 0.82 35.12 -17.68
N TYR A 467 -0.45 35.14 -17.30
CA TYR A 467 -1.58 35.49 -18.18
C TYR A 467 -2.22 36.86 -17.89
N GLY A 468 -1.93 37.47 -16.74
CA GLY A 468 -2.45 38.78 -16.36
C GLY A 468 -3.79 38.76 -15.62
N GLU A 469 -4.31 39.95 -15.29
CA GLU A 469 -5.42 40.14 -14.35
C GLU A 469 -6.79 39.67 -14.86
N GLU A 470 -6.94 39.53 -16.17
CA GLU A 470 -8.20 39.08 -16.79
C GLU A 470 -8.40 37.56 -16.70
N HIS A 471 -7.34 36.81 -16.37
CA HIS A 471 -7.40 35.36 -16.25
C HIS A 471 -8.35 34.95 -15.10
N PRO A 472 -9.16 33.87 -15.24
CA PRO A 472 -10.08 33.43 -14.18
C PRO A 472 -9.39 33.22 -12.83
N ASN A 473 -8.18 32.66 -12.84
CA ASN A 473 -7.40 32.44 -11.62
C ASN A 473 -6.94 33.75 -10.96
N ALA A 474 -6.70 34.80 -11.75
CA ALA A 474 -6.35 36.12 -11.21
C ALA A 474 -7.54 36.81 -10.54
N ARG A 475 -8.72 36.72 -11.17
CA ARG A 475 -9.98 37.21 -10.57
C ARG A 475 -10.32 36.47 -9.28
N ALA A 476 -10.09 35.15 -9.25
CA ALA A 476 -10.26 34.34 -8.05
C ALA A 476 -9.27 34.75 -6.94
N LEU A 477 -7.99 34.93 -7.25
CA LEU A 477 -7.00 35.41 -6.27
C LEU A 477 -7.41 36.75 -5.68
N LYS A 478 -7.84 37.69 -6.54
CA LYS A 478 -8.31 39.01 -6.12
C LYS A 478 -9.52 38.92 -5.19
N ALA A 479 -10.46 38.01 -5.48
CA ALA A 479 -11.62 37.75 -4.63
C ALA A 479 -11.27 37.10 -3.28
N ILE A 480 -10.34 36.14 -3.28
CA ILE A 480 -9.85 35.46 -2.07
C ILE A 480 -9.12 36.44 -1.15
N LEU A 481 -8.21 37.24 -1.70
CA LEU A 481 -7.48 38.24 -0.91
C LEU A 481 -8.39 39.40 -0.49
N ASN A 482 -9.31 39.84 -1.36
CA ASN A 482 -10.14 41.03 -1.16
C ASN A 482 -9.28 42.24 -0.72
N ASP A 483 -8.16 42.43 -1.43
CA ASP A 483 -7.12 43.41 -1.11
C ASP A 483 -6.29 43.72 -2.37
N ASP A 484 -6.61 44.84 -3.02
CA ASP A 484 -6.01 45.21 -4.30
C ASP A 484 -4.53 45.58 -4.15
N GLU A 485 -4.14 46.20 -3.03
CA GLU A 485 -2.75 46.58 -2.77
C GLU A 485 -1.88 45.34 -2.55
N LEU A 486 -2.35 44.40 -1.72
CA LEU A 486 -1.64 43.14 -1.51
C LEU A 486 -1.59 42.32 -2.79
N PHE A 487 -2.67 42.24 -3.55
CA PHE A 487 -2.70 41.52 -4.83
C PHE A 487 -1.62 42.04 -5.80
N LEU A 488 -1.50 43.36 -5.97
CA LEU A 488 -0.49 43.97 -6.83
C LEU A 488 0.93 43.76 -6.28
N LYS A 489 1.10 43.81 -4.96
CA LYS A 489 2.39 43.54 -4.29
C LYS A 489 2.85 42.11 -4.54
N LEU A 490 2.00 41.12 -4.27
CA LEU A 490 2.31 39.70 -4.46
C LEU A 490 2.62 39.38 -5.93
N ARG A 491 1.84 39.93 -6.87
CA ARG A 491 2.10 39.81 -8.32
C ARG A 491 3.50 40.34 -8.67
N LYS A 492 3.85 41.51 -8.15
CA LYS A 492 5.16 42.12 -8.38
C LYS A 492 6.28 41.25 -7.81
N GLU A 493 6.16 40.80 -6.57
CA GLU A 493 7.16 39.93 -5.93
C GLU A 493 7.34 38.63 -6.71
N ALA A 494 6.24 37.93 -7.03
CA ALA A 494 6.26 36.70 -7.81
C ALA A 494 6.92 36.84 -9.19
N SER A 495 6.78 38.00 -9.84
CA SER A 495 7.41 38.24 -11.16
C SER A 495 8.94 38.33 -11.14
N HIS A 496 9.56 38.47 -9.96
CA HIS A 496 11.03 38.51 -9.79
C HIS A 496 11.62 37.15 -9.34
N LEU A 497 10.77 36.14 -9.12
CA LEU A 497 11.19 34.80 -8.72
C LEU A 497 11.59 33.93 -9.93
N PRO A 498 12.23 32.77 -9.73
CA PRO A 498 12.60 31.87 -10.82
C PRO A 498 11.42 31.53 -11.73
N THR A 499 11.64 31.44 -13.05
CA THR A 499 10.59 31.24 -14.07
C THR A 499 10.90 30.11 -15.03
N ASN A 500 9.85 29.47 -15.57
CA ASN A 500 9.90 28.56 -16.71
C ASN A 500 8.94 29.03 -17.84
N GLU A 501 8.71 28.18 -18.84
CA GLU A 501 7.82 28.49 -19.97
C GLU A 501 6.36 28.76 -19.56
N SER A 502 5.94 28.27 -18.39
CA SER A 502 4.58 28.43 -17.84
C SER A 502 4.46 29.56 -16.81
N GLY A 503 5.52 30.38 -16.62
CA GLY A 503 5.54 31.49 -15.68
C GLY A 503 6.47 31.26 -14.47
N PRO A 504 6.27 31.98 -13.36
CA PRO A 504 7.11 31.80 -12.17
C PRO A 504 6.89 30.43 -11.50
N ILE A 505 7.97 29.82 -11.04
CA ILE A 505 7.97 28.55 -10.31
C ILE A 505 7.71 28.87 -8.85
N LEU A 506 6.47 28.67 -8.41
CA LEU A 506 5.99 29.03 -7.08
C LEU A 506 5.41 27.82 -6.34
N GLY A 507 5.52 27.82 -5.02
CA GLY A 507 5.01 26.74 -4.18
C GLY A 507 5.47 26.88 -2.73
N LEU A 508 4.81 26.16 -1.83
CA LEU A 508 5.13 26.13 -0.41
C LEU A 508 6.49 25.51 -0.10
N GLN A 509 6.95 24.61 -0.97
CA GLN A 509 8.19 23.88 -0.82
C GLN A 509 9.44 24.75 -1.02
N PHE A 510 9.32 25.88 -1.74
CA PHE A 510 10.45 26.71 -2.11
C PHE A 510 10.78 27.76 -1.04
N ALA A 511 12.01 27.73 -0.53
CA ALA A 511 12.47 28.69 0.48
C ALA A 511 12.38 30.15 0.00
N TYR A 512 12.57 30.41 -1.30
CA TYR A 512 12.45 31.76 -1.86
C TYR A 512 11.00 32.27 -1.94
N CYS A 513 9.99 31.42 -1.72
CA CYS A 513 8.58 31.82 -1.66
C CYS A 513 8.13 32.20 -0.24
N GLU A 514 8.95 32.00 0.80
CA GLU A 514 8.53 32.15 2.21
C GLU A 514 7.89 33.50 2.54
N GLU A 515 8.41 34.61 1.98
CA GLU A 515 7.84 35.95 2.21
C GLU A 515 6.44 36.11 1.60
N ILE A 516 6.21 35.52 0.43
CA ILE A 516 4.88 35.47 -0.21
C ILE A 516 3.93 34.62 0.65
N VAL A 517 4.41 33.45 1.13
CA VAL A 517 3.61 32.59 2.02
C VAL A 517 3.21 33.33 3.29
N ALA A 518 4.16 33.97 3.96
CA ALA A 518 3.90 34.71 5.21
C ALA A 518 2.79 35.77 5.05
N GLN A 519 2.83 36.53 3.95
CA GLN A 519 1.82 37.55 3.63
C GLN A 519 0.44 36.94 3.37
N ILE A 520 0.38 35.82 2.64
CA ILE A 520 -0.88 35.08 2.40
C ILE A 520 -1.44 34.54 3.72
N ARG A 521 -0.59 33.97 4.58
CA ARG A 521 -1.02 33.43 5.88
C ARG A 521 -1.57 34.49 6.81
N GLU A 522 -0.91 35.63 6.87
CA GLU A 522 -1.39 36.78 7.64
C GLU A 522 -2.75 37.27 7.09
N LYS A 523 -2.86 37.43 5.77
CA LYS A 523 -4.09 37.92 5.15
C LYS A 523 -5.29 37.01 5.34
N LEU A 524 -5.09 35.71 5.15
CA LEU A 524 -6.16 34.71 5.26
C LEU A 524 -6.42 34.29 6.72
N GLY A 525 -5.54 34.70 7.64
CA GLY A 525 -5.58 34.30 9.05
C GLY A 525 -5.18 32.83 9.27
N THR A 526 -4.53 32.16 8.32
CA THR A 526 -4.15 30.75 8.48
C THR A 526 -3.11 30.56 9.61
N ASN A 527 -2.36 31.59 9.98
CA ASN A 527 -1.52 31.58 11.20
C ASN A 527 -2.33 31.21 12.47
N HIS A 528 -3.56 31.72 12.60
CA HIS A 528 -4.44 31.37 13.72
C HIS A 528 -4.94 29.91 13.62
N LEU A 529 -5.14 29.41 12.40
CA LEU A 529 -5.52 28.02 12.17
C LEU A 529 -4.38 27.04 12.47
N ILE A 530 -3.14 27.41 12.15
CA ILE A 530 -1.94 26.64 12.49
C ILE A 530 -1.78 26.56 14.02
N GLU A 531 -2.10 27.63 14.74
CA GLU A 531 -2.11 27.61 16.21
C GLU A 531 -3.21 26.70 16.77
N ILE A 532 -4.41 26.69 16.17
CA ILE A 532 -5.46 25.72 16.50
C ILE A 532 -4.99 24.29 16.25
N VAL A 533 -4.27 24.02 15.15
CA VAL A 533 -3.66 22.70 14.89
C VAL A 533 -2.71 22.30 16.02
N ARG A 534 -1.80 23.19 16.45
CA ARG A 534 -0.89 22.92 17.59
C ARG A 534 -1.66 22.56 18.86
N GLN A 535 -2.71 23.32 19.16
CA GLN A 535 -3.53 23.09 20.33
C GLN A 535 -4.21 21.73 20.25
N LEU A 536 -4.84 21.40 19.12
CA LEU A 536 -5.47 20.08 18.90
C LEU A 536 -4.47 18.92 18.98
N GLU A 537 -3.23 19.09 18.52
CA GLU A 537 -2.19 18.06 18.65
C GLU A 537 -1.75 17.82 20.10
N SER A 538 -1.80 18.87 20.93
CA SER A 538 -1.39 18.84 22.35
C SER A 538 -2.47 18.31 23.30
N ILE A 539 -3.71 18.19 22.84
CA ILE A 539 -4.82 17.67 23.64
C ILE A 539 -4.68 16.15 23.81
N GLU A 540 -4.45 15.71 25.05
CA GLU A 540 -4.34 14.28 25.40
C GLU A 540 -5.66 13.69 25.95
N ASN A 541 -6.66 14.54 26.31
CA ASN A 541 -7.95 14.16 26.91
C ASN A 541 -9.14 14.80 26.16
N ASN A 542 -10.39 14.44 26.47
CA ASN A 542 -11.62 15.04 25.88
C ASN A 542 -11.86 16.52 26.29
N GLU A 543 -10.82 17.33 26.44
CA GLU A 543 -10.93 18.76 26.71
C GLU A 543 -11.50 19.47 25.47
N ALA A 544 -12.52 20.29 25.71
CA ALA A 544 -13.09 21.13 24.66
C ALA A 544 -12.09 22.24 24.34
N LEU A 545 -11.69 22.35 23.07
CA LEU A 545 -10.91 23.48 22.61
C LEU A 545 -11.83 24.70 22.48
N ASP A 546 -11.53 25.76 23.22
CA ASP A 546 -12.16 27.06 22.99
C ASP A 546 -11.35 27.81 21.93
N ILE A 547 -12.01 28.14 20.82
CA ILE A 547 -11.35 28.77 19.68
C ILE A 547 -11.25 30.25 19.96
N ASN A 548 -10.04 30.78 19.80
CA ASN A 548 -9.80 32.21 19.91
C ASN A 548 -10.73 33.02 18.99
N SER A 549 -10.95 34.30 19.33
CA SER A 549 -11.84 35.19 18.57
C SER A 549 -11.46 35.31 17.09
N ASP A 550 -10.18 35.11 16.76
CA ASP A 550 -9.63 35.27 15.41
C ASP A 550 -9.70 33.98 14.57
N GLY A 551 -9.84 32.82 15.22
CA GLY A 551 -9.91 31.51 14.58
C GLY A 551 -11.23 31.27 13.84
N VAL A 552 -12.35 31.75 14.40
CA VAL A 552 -13.67 31.62 13.74
C VAL A 552 -13.74 32.41 12.42
N PRO A 553 -13.30 33.69 12.35
CA PRO A 553 -13.13 34.39 11.09
C PRO A 553 -12.20 33.67 10.11
N ALA A 554 -11.04 33.17 10.57
CA ALA A 554 -10.09 32.46 9.71
C ALA A 554 -10.68 31.17 9.11
N LEU A 555 -11.44 30.38 9.90
CA LEU A 555 -12.15 29.20 9.41
C LEU A 555 -13.17 29.56 8.31
N LYS A 556 -13.89 30.67 8.48
CA LYS A 556 -14.83 31.17 7.46
C LYS A 556 -14.10 31.58 6.18
N THR A 557 -12.98 32.29 6.30
CA THR A 557 -12.15 32.69 5.16
C THR A 557 -11.62 31.47 4.41
N LEU A 558 -11.12 30.46 5.12
CA LEU A 558 -10.64 29.21 4.51
C LEU A 558 -11.77 28.46 3.79
N PHE A 559 -12.97 28.37 4.38
CA PHE A 559 -14.14 27.75 3.74
C PHE A 559 -14.52 28.44 2.43
N ASN A 560 -14.60 29.77 2.43
CA ASN A 560 -14.92 30.57 1.23
C ASN A 560 -13.81 30.48 0.17
N THR A 561 -12.55 30.39 0.61
CA THR A 561 -11.41 30.12 -0.28
C THR A 561 -11.61 28.77 -0.97
N GLY A 562 -12.00 27.74 -0.22
CA GLY A 562 -12.35 26.43 -0.76
C GLY A 562 -13.50 26.48 -1.78
N GLU A 563 -14.57 27.23 -1.51
CA GLU A 563 -15.67 27.41 -2.48
C GLU A 563 -15.18 28.06 -3.77
N THR A 564 -14.33 29.08 -3.66
CA THR A 564 -13.76 29.78 -4.83
C THR A 564 -12.88 28.85 -5.66
N LEU A 565 -11.96 28.13 -5.01
CA LEU A 565 -11.09 27.16 -5.68
C LEU A 565 -11.88 26.02 -6.35
N GLN A 566 -13.00 25.61 -5.75
CA GLN A 566 -13.85 24.54 -6.29
C GLN A 566 -14.65 24.98 -7.52
N GLN A 567 -14.85 26.28 -7.74
CA GLN A 567 -15.53 26.82 -8.92
C GLN A 567 -14.62 26.94 -10.15
N LEU A 568 -13.30 26.87 -9.98
CA LEU A 568 -12.32 27.01 -11.06
C LEU A 568 -12.04 25.66 -11.72
N GLU A 569 -12.26 25.55 -13.03
CA GLU A 569 -12.07 24.29 -13.76
C GLU A 569 -10.66 23.69 -13.58
N GLY A 570 -9.62 24.54 -13.56
CA GLY A 570 -8.23 24.10 -13.47
C GLY A 570 -7.75 23.67 -12.07
N THR A 571 -8.51 23.91 -11.01
CA THR A 571 -8.14 23.54 -9.62
C THR A 571 -9.20 22.70 -8.91
N SER A 572 -10.34 22.47 -9.55
CA SER A 572 -11.52 21.87 -8.92
C SER A 572 -11.48 20.35 -8.89
N GLY A 573 -11.88 19.77 -7.76
CA GLY A 573 -12.13 18.33 -7.64
C GLY A 573 -13.50 17.87 -8.17
N ILE A 574 -14.33 18.75 -8.76
CA ILE A 574 -15.71 18.43 -9.16
C ILE A 574 -15.77 17.28 -10.16
N LYS A 575 -14.83 17.22 -11.13
CA LYS A 575 -14.77 16.13 -12.12
C LYS A 575 -14.65 14.75 -11.46
N ALA A 576 -13.99 14.69 -10.31
CA ALA A 576 -13.85 13.49 -9.49
C ALA A 576 -15.01 13.28 -8.48
N SER A 577 -16.07 14.11 -8.53
CA SER A 577 -17.14 14.16 -7.52
C SER A 577 -16.64 14.48 -6.09
N SER A 578 -15.57 15.25 -5.98
CA SER A 578 -15.04 15.76 -4.70
C SER A 578 -15.61 17.14 -4.38
N ARG A 579 -15.79 17.45 -3.10
CA ARG A 579 -16.10 18.79 -2.57
C ARG A 579 -14.85 19.66 -2.34
N GLY A 580 -13.67 19.16 -2.73
CA GLY A 580 -12.38 19.80 -2.48
C GLY A 580 -12.05 19.83 -0.99
N ILE A 581 -11.34 20.87 -0.55
CA ILE A 581 -10.98 21.04 0.88
C ILE A 581 -12.21 21.11 1.80
N ASN A 582 -13.35 21.57 1.27
CA ASN A 582 -14.58 21.74 2.05
C ASN A 582 -15.23 20.42 2.43
N GLY A 583 -14.83 19.29 1.81
CA GLY A 583 -15.28 17.97 2.18
C GLY A 583 -15.02 17.64 3.65
N GLY A 584 -13.78 17.83 4.12
CA GLY A 584 -13.43 17.63 5.53
C GLY A 584 -13.51 18.91 6.38
N LEU A 585 -13.24 20.09 5.81
CA LEU A 585 -13.28 21.35 6.57
C LEU A 585 -14.68 21.64 7.14
N SER A 586 -15.74 21.25 6.44
CA SER A 586 -17.12 21.44 6.93
C SER A 586 -17.35 20.73 8.27
N LEU A 587 -16.84 19.51 8.43
CA LEU A 587 -16.95 18.76 9.69
C LEU A 587 -16.08 19.34 10.79
N VAL A 588 -14.88 19.81 10.44
CA VAL A 588 -14.02 20.54 11.39
C VAL A 588 -14.78 21.77 11.90
N ILE A 589 -15.36 22.59 11.02
CA ILE A 589 -16.16 23.76 11.40
C ILE A 589 -17.39 23.35 12.23
N GLN A 590 -18.07 22.26 11.88
CA GLN A 590 -19.20 21.76 12.67
C GLN A 590 -18.80 21.43 14.11
N LYS A 591 -17.63 20.81 14.29
CA LYS A 591 -17.11 20.42 15.61
C LYS A 591 -16.59 21.60 16.42
N LEU A 592 -15.83 22.46 15.75
CA LEU A 592 -15.04 23.54 16.35
C LEU A 592 -15.86 24.83 16.50
N ALA A 593 -16.67 25.18 15.51
CA ALA A 593 -17.49 26.39 15.49
C ALA A 593 -18.93 26.10 14.99
N PRO A 594 -19.77 25.40 15.78
CA PRO A 594 -21.11 24.96 15.33
C PRO A 594 -22.01 26.10 14.84
N MET A 595 -21.91 27.29 15.46
CA MET A 595 -22.67 28.47 15.06
C MET A 595 -22.23 29.02 13.69
N LEU A 596 -20.96 28.86 13.32
CA LEU A 596 -20.47 29.20 11.99
C LEU A 596 -20.98 28.17 10.98
N TYR A 597 -20.93 26.88 11.31
CA TYR A 597 -21.45 25.81 10.45
C TYR A 597 -22.91 26.07 10.03
N ILE A 598 -23.80 26.36 10.99
CA ILE A 598 -25.22 26.65 10.71
C ILE A 598 -25.37 27.83 9.73
N LYS A 599 -24.54 28.88 9.86
CA LYS A 599 -24.57 30.05 8.97
C LYS A 599 -24.15 29.69 7.54
N LEU A 600 -23.11 28.87 7.40
CA LEU A 600 -22.58 28.44 6.10
C LEU A 600 -23.51 27.43 5.42
N SER A 601 -24.04 26.44 6.15
CA SER A 601 -25.00 25.47 5.62
C SER A 601 -26.31 26.12 5.15
N GLY A 602 -26.72 27.24 5.76
CA GLY A 602 -27.90 28.01 5.33
C GLY A 602 -27.69 28.88 4.08
N THR A 603 -26.44 29.12 3.67
CA THR A 603 -26.08 29.93 2.48
C THR A 603 -25.65 29.08 1.30
N THR A 604 -25.25 27.83 1.53
CA THR A 604 -24.85 26.90 0.47
C THR A 604 -26.10 26.26 -0.15
N SER A 605 -26.34 26.46 -1.44
CA SER A 605 -27.37 25.68 -2.14
C SER A 605 -26.97 24.20 -2.06
N LEU A 606 -27.84 23.36 -1.50
CA LEU A 606 -27.76 21.90 -1.61
C LEU A 606 -27.76 21.56 -3.09
N ALA A 607 -26.57 21.49 -3.72
CA ALA A 607 -26.45 20.98 -5.06
C ALA A 607 -26.97 19.53 -5.04
N PRO A 608 -27.79 19.12 -6.03
CA PRO A 608 -28.58 17.91 -5.90
C PRO A 608 -27.67 16.69 -5.84
N LEU A 609 -27.94 15.79 -4.89
CA LEU A 609 -27.69 14.36 -5.06
C LEU A 609 -28.21 13.98 -6.45
N LEU A 610 -27.30 13.71 -7.39
CA LEU A 610 -27.60 13.40 -8.78
C LEU A 610 -28.49 12.15 -8.86
N GLN A 611 -29.81 12.37 -8.91
CA GLN A 611 -30.75 11.44 -9.51
C GLN A 611 -30.95 11.80 -10.99
N THR A 612 -30.45 10.89 -11.82
CA THR A 612 -31.02 10.43 -13.10
C THR A 612 -30.87 11.23 -14.41
N LYS A 613 -30.37 10.46 -15.40
CA LYS A 613 -30.61 10.47 -16.85
C LYS A 613 -29.92 11.54 -17.70
N SER A 614 -28.73 11.20 -18.20
CA SER A 614 -28.19 11.80 -19.44
C SER A 614 -28.95 11.24 -20.66
N LYS A 615 -29.79 12.08 -21.29
CA LYS A 615 -30.10 11.94 -22.71
C LYS A 615 -28.89 12.47 -23.49
N GLY A 616 -28.45 11.69 -24.47
CA GLY A 616 -27.18 11.89 -25.17
C GLY A 616 -27.09 13.21 -25.94
N GLU A 617 -25.90 13.80 -25.89
CA GLU A 617 -25.42 14.77 -26.87
C GLU A 617 -24.07 14.32 -27.42
N LYS A 618 -23.88 14.63 -28.70
CA LYS A 618 -22.89 14.06 -29.60
C LYS A 618 -21.48 14.54 -29.28
N SER A 619 -20.55 13.58 -29.27
CA SER A 619 -19.10 13.76 -29.18
C SER A 619 -18.55 14.64 -30.31
N SER A 620 -17.96 15.78 -29.97
CA SER A 620 -16.86 16.37 -30.75
C SER A 620 -15.56 15.73 -30.26
N SER A 621 -14.88 15.06 -31.18
CA SER A 621 -13.61 14.37 -31.04
C SER A 621 -12.45 15.30 -30.65
N GLU A 622 -11.48 14.72 -29.94
CA GLU A 622 -10.16 15.28 -29.57
C GLU A 622 -10.07 16.00 -28.22
N LEU A 623 -10.32 15.25 -27.13
CA LEU A 623 -9.67 15.34 -25.80
C LEU A 623 -10.51 14.53 -24.81
N ASP A 624 -10.40 13.21 -24.85
CA ASP A 624 -10.92 12.33 -23.80
C ASP A 624 -10.10 11.04 -23.84
N ALA A 625 -8.87 11.12 -23.33
CA ALA A 625 -8.28 9.94 -22.73
C ALA A 625 -9.09 9.69 -21.45
N MET A 626 -10.19 8.95 -21.57
CA MET A 626 -10.98 8.52 -20.42
C MET A 626 -10.04 8.05 -19.31
N ASP A 627 -10.32 8.49 -18.08
CA ASP A 627 -9.77 8.04 -16.79
C ASP A 627 -10.03 6.54 -16.57
N ALA A 628 -9.55 5.71 -17.47
CA ALA A 628 -9.47 4.28 -17.28
C ALA A 628 -8.43 4.05 -16.18
N CYS A 629 -8.85 3.33 -15.15
CA CYS A 629 -7.99 2.79 -14.12
C CYS A 629 -6.64 2.38 -14.75
N PRO A 630 -5.49 2.87 -14.27
CA PRO A 630 -4.19 2.63 -14.91
C PRO A 630 -3.86 1.13 -15.06
N PHE A 631 -4.52 0.29 -14.26
CA PHE A 631 -4.50 -1.17 -14.29
C PHE A 631 -5.28 -1.82 -15.44
N LEU A 632 -6.24 -1.11 -16.04
CA LEU A 632 -7.00 -1.51 -17.24
C LEU A 632 -6.35 -0.99 -18.53
N SER A 633 -5.51 0.06 -18.43
CA SER A 633 -4.87 0.75 -19.57
C SER A 633 -3.77 -0.07 -20.28
N GLY A 634 -3.35 -1.21 -19.71
CA GLY A 634 -2.42 -2.13 -20.35
C GLY A 634 -3.14 -2.99 -21.40
N LYS A 635 -3.42 -2.42 -22.57
CA LYS A 635 -3.99 -3.06 -23.79
C LYS A 635 -4.27 -4.57 -23.67
N LEU A 636 -5.39 -4.92 -23.05
CA LEU A 636 -6.18 -6.06 -23.48
C LEU A 636 -7.01 -5.56 -24.65
N GLY A 637 -6.57 -5.90 -25.86
CA GLY A 637 -7.38 -5.69 -27.05
C GLY A 637 -8.79 -6.20 -26.79
N SER A 638 -9.77 -5.38 -27.11
CA SER A 638 -11.21 -5.62 -26.97
C SER A 638 -11.61 -7.02 -27.46
N LYS A 639 -11.56 -7.98 -26.56
CA LYS A 639 -12.33 -9.21 -26.55
C LYS A 639 -12.72 -9.38 -25.09
N SER A 640 -14.03 -9.44 -24.84
CA SER A 640 -14.59 -9.82 -23.55
C SER A 640 -13.75 -10.94 -22.95
N ALA A 641 -13.15 -10.69 -21.78
CA ALA A 641 -12.56 -11.74 -20.98
C ALA A 641 -13.71 -12.65 -20.51
N GLU A 642 -14.05 -13.64 -21.33
CA GLU A 642 -14.76 -14.82 -20.84
C GLU A 642 -13.84 -15.48 -19.82
N ASN A 643 -14.37 -15.62 -18.60
CA ASN A 643 -13.75 -16.37 -17.54
C ASN A 643 -13.55 -17.82 -18.03
N PRO A 644 -12.36 -18.44 -17.92
CA PRO A 644 -12.14 -19.81 -18.38
C PRO A 644 -12.96 -20.89 -17.64
N HIS A 645 -13.73 -20.50 -16.61
CA HIS A 645 -14.56 -21.41 -15.82
C HIS A 645 -15.93 -21.71 -16.42
N VAL A 646 -16.15 -21.46 -17.72
CA VAL A 646 -17.29 -22.01 -18.46
C VAL A 646 -16.82 -23.21 -19.30
N LEU A 647 -17.14 -24.41 -18.82
CA LEU A 647 -16.98 -25.71 -19.49
C LEU A 647 -17.29 -25.65 -21.00
N LYS A 648 -16.28 -25.72 -21.89
CA LYS A 648 -16.42 -26.23 -23.27
C LYS A 648 -15.16 -26.95 -23.80
N ASN A 649 -15.43 -28.03 -24.55
CA ASN A 649 -14.59 -29.14 -24.97
C ASN A 649 -13.31 -28.87 -25.82
N HIS A 650 -12.38 -29.83 -25.72
CA HIS A 650 -11.18 -30.17 -26.52
C HIS A 650 -10.96 -29.55 -27.92
N GLU A 651 -9.70 -29.13 -28.22
CA GLU A 651 -8.77 -29.79 -29.19
C GLU A 651 -7.39 -29.08 -29.32
N LYS A 652 -6.37 -29.84 -29.74
CA LYS A 652 -4.90 -29.54 -29.77
C LYS A 652 -4.41 -28.81 -31.05
N LYS A 653 -3.36 -27.94 -30.95
CA LYS A 653 -2.01 -28.09 -31.62
C LYS A 653 -1.12 -26.81 -31.69
N LYS A 654 0.13 -26.97 -31.17
CA LYS A 654 1.52 -26.71 -31.69
C LYS A 654 2.05 -25.37 -32.31
N GLU A 655 3.19 -24.92 -31.70
CA GLU A 655 4.51 -24.42 -32.23
C GLU A 655 4.56 -23.15 -33.14
N GLN A 656 5.53 -22.19 -33.13
CA GLN A 656 7.00 -22.18 -32.85
C GLN A 656 7.63 -20.73 -32.87
N THR A 657 8.74 -20.50 -32.10
CA THR A 657 9.96 -19.59 -32.30
C THR A 657 9.85 -18.05 -32.45
N SER A 658 10.78 -17.13 -32.07
CA SER A 658 12.21 -17.09 -31.61
C SER A 658 12.57 -15.70 -30.96
N THR A 659 13.68 -15.64 -30.17
CA THR A 659 14.76 -14.59 -29.89
C THR A 659 14.44 -13.08 -29.61
N SER A 660 15.16 -12.24 -28.81
CA SER A 660 16.41 -12.26 -27.98
C SER A 660 16.66 -10.89 -27.24
N TRP A 661 17.05 -10.91 -25.94
CA TRP A 661 18.09 -10.19 -25.11
C TRP A 661 18.46 -8.69 -25.36
N CYS A 662 18.92 -7.80 -24.44
CA CYS A 662 19.52 -7.86 -23.08
C CYS A 662 19.76 -6.44 -22.44
N SER A 663 20.02 -6.41 -21.12
CA SER A 663 21.02 -5.61 -20.33
C SER A 663 20.65 -4.26 -19.64
N PHE A 664 20.92 -4.17 -18.32
CA PHE A 664 21.80 -3.20 -17.59
C PHE A 664 21.44 -3.13 -16.06
N PHE A 665 22.09 -3.86 -15.14
CA PHE A 665 23.38 -3.60 -14.44
C PHE A 665 23.28 -2.66 -13.19
N THR A 666 23.46 -3.16 -11.95
CA THR A 666 24.67 -3.07 -11.05
C THR A 666 24.74 -1.80 -10.15
N LYS A 667 25.34 -1.68 -8.95
CA LYS A 667 26.46 -2.36 -8.23
C LYS A 667 26.63 -1.78 -6.79
N VAL A 668 26.87 -2.62 -5.75
CA VAL A 668 28.04 -2.61 -4.78
C VAL A 668 28.15 -1.48 -3.70
N VAL A 669 28.55 -1.59 -2.41
CA VAL A 669 29.11 -2.62 -1.44
C VAL A 669 29.36 -1.91 -0.06
N VAL A 670 28.89 -2.43 1.10
CA VAL A 670 29.64 -3.05 2.25
C VAL A 670 30.12 -2.15 3.43
N THR A 671 29.72 -2.47 4.70
CA THR A 671 30.54 -3.02 5.84
C THR A 671 29.88 -2.89 7.26
N THR A 672 29.87 -4.00 8.05
CA THR A 672 30.00 -4.20 9.55
C THR A 672 29.20 -3.34 10.57
N GLY A 673 28.63 -3.76 11.72
CA GLY A 673 28.59 -4.96 12.59
C GLY A 673 28.24 -4.54 14.06
N VAL A 674 27.84 -5.51 14.93
CA VAL A 674 27.70 -5.49 16.43
C VAL A 674 26.38 -4.90 17.02
N ALA A 675 25.39 -5.65 17.55
CA ALA A 675 25.27 -6.63 18.67
C ALA A 675 25.18 -6.01 20.08
N ALA A 676 24.09 -6.29 20.83
CA ALA A 676 24.14 -6.58 22.27
C ALA A 676 22.78 -7.03 22.82
N ALA A 677 22.78 -8.25 23.37
CA ALA A 677 21.84 -8.71 24.38
C ALA A 677 22.16 -8.05 25.73
N SER A 678 21.16 -7.85 26.58
CA SER A 678 21.36 -7.58 28.01
C SER A 678 20.09 -7.96 28.79
N ILE A 679 20.14 -9.09 29.49
CA ILE A 679 19.40 -9.25 30.75
C ILE A 679 20.41 -9.72 31.80
N TYR A 680 20.45 -8.93 32.86
CA TYR A 680 21.38 -8.88 33.97
C TYR A 680 21.09 -10.02 34.98
N LEU A 681 22.17 -10.59 35.54
CA LEU A 681 22.17 -11.43 36.74
C LEU A 681 21.95 -10.58 38.00
N GLY A 682 21.22 -11.12 38.98
CA GLY A 682 21.12 -10.52 40.31
C GLY A 682 20.76 -11.52 41.40
N SER A 683 21.61 -11.53 42.45
CA SER A 683 21.45 -12.14 43.79
C SER A 683 21.73 -13.65 43.89
N GLN A 684 22.50 -14.19 44.85
CA GLN A 684 23.30 -13.65 45.95
C GLN A 684 24.05 -14.83 46.64
N MET A 685 25.14 -14.51 47.33
CA MET A 685 25.73 -15.20 48.51
C MET A 685 26.80 -16.29 48.33
N MET A 686 27.86 -16.00 49.11
CA MET A 686 29.10 -16.70 49.48
C MET A 686 30.27 -16.68 48.51
#